data_AF-A0A0P6Y034-F1
#
_entry.id   AF-A0A0P6Y034-F1
#
_cell.length_a   1.000
_cell.length_b   1.000
_cell.length_c   1.000
_cell.angle_alpha   90.00
_cell.angle_beta   90.00
_cell.angle_gamma   90.00
#
_symmetry.space_group_name_H-M   'P 1'
#
loop_
_entity.id
_entity.type
_entity.pdbx_description
1 polymer ?
#
loop_
_entity_poly.entity_id
_entity_poly.type
_entity_poly.pdbx_seq_one_letter_code
_entity_poly.pdbx_strand_id
1 'polypeptide(L)'
;MKLHFQRRKRSRTLIAACSTVALTASVAFGNISSVFGVVQHESSNTTPANLPSAALAASSLIRVNQHGYVPNALKRASLVNSSNSPVAWQLRNSSGTTVLSGNTTVFGYDASSGDTLHIIDFSGYTGTGSSFTLAAAGNVSHPFDISSTVYRQLKYDALAYFYHNRSGIAITMPYAGRNDLTRPAGHIGIAPNRGDTNVPCAGGTGCSYSLNVVGGWYDAGDHGKYVVNGGISVWTLLNQYERNQYFGSSAADFGDGRMNIPENGNGVADLLDEARWELDFMLRMQVPADQPRAGMVHHKMHDANWTGIPLRPDQDSQDRVLRPPSTAATLNLAATAAQGSRIWRSLDPAYSARLLSAAETAWAAARANPNVIALDSDGTGGGSYGDPQVGDEFYWAASELYITTGKAEYKSYLQSSSYYQDVPSDYSSREPAMTWGTTEALGTISLAVVPNNFTSSELAGVRNAIISAATVFANNTSTQGYGTPLSAPSTGYPWGSNSFVLNNGIILGLAHDFTGNASYLNAMSQGMDYLLGRNAMDKSYVTGYGENPLQNPHHRFWAFQANGSFPRPPAGAVSGGPNSALQDPYAQSIGLPGCKAQKCFVDHIESWSTNEITINWNAPLAWVAAYLDEKAGALTPPTATPIPATATPRPATATPIPATATPIGPTATATPIVPTATPRPATATPVPSNTPVVPTQTNGSCQVSYTVSNQWPTGFTADVTIKNNGAAINGWNLAWTFAGNQQISNLWNGNLSQVGQAVNVTNVNWNGYLATGGTASFGMQASFSGTNAKPSSFNLNGVACSLAP
;
A
#
# COMPACT_ATOMS: atom_id res chain seq x y z
N MET A 1 -40.46 26.44 -52.78
CA MET A 1 -41.56 27.40 -52.54
C MET A 1 -42.15 27.09 -51.17
N LYS A 2 -42.31 28.05 -50.23
CA LYS A 2 -43.52 28.89 -49.99
C LYS A 2 -44.79 28.02 -49.86
N LEU A 3 -45.60 28.01 -48.79
CA LEU A 3 -45.88 28.96 -47.66
C LEU A 3 -46.16 28.17 -46.33
N HIS A 4 -45.63 28.55 -45.15
CA HIS A 4 -46.14 29.47 -44.09
C HIS A 4 -47.28 29.00 -43.13
N PHE A 5 -46.93 28.90 -41.82
CA PHE A 5 -47.69 29.33 -40.59
C PHE A 5 -49.10 28.74 -40.24
N GLN A 6 -49.64 28.78 -38.99
CA GLN A 6 -49.20 29.37 -37.70
C GLN A 6 -49.66 28.63 -36.40
N ARG A 7 -48.74 28.51 -35.42
CA ARG A 7 -48.85 28.61 -33.92
C ARG A 7 -50.12 28.21 -33.07
N ARG A 8 -49.83 27.35 -32.06
CA ARG A 8 -50.26 27.39 -30.60
C ARG A 8 -51.75 27.08 -30.29
N LYS A 9 -52.20 26.66 -29.07
CA LYS A 9 -51.68 26.74 -27.67
C LYS A 9 -52.43 25.71 -26.72
N ARG A 10 -51.74 25.14 -25.70
CA ARG A 10 -52.14 24.74 -24.28
C ARG A 10 -53.61 24.34 -23.91
N SER A 11 -53.95 23.48 -22.92
CA SER A 11 -53.25 22.59 -21.93
C SER A 11 -54.23 21.85 -20.97
N ARG A 12 -53.81 20.76 -20.28
CA ARG A 12 -54.37 20.16 -19.00
C ARG A 12 -55.76 19.46 -19.12
N THR A 13 -56.32 18.58 -18.25
CA THR A 13 -55.97 17.73 -17.05
C THR A 13 -57.28 16.98 -16.62
N LEU A 14 -57.40 15.81 -15.94
CA LEU A 14 -56.65 14.57 -15.62
C LEU A 14 -57.63 13.62 -14.80
N ILE A 15 -57.17 12.55 -14.11
CA ILE A 15 -57.88 11.72 -13.05
C ILE A 15 -58.89 10.65 -13.59
N ALA A 16 -59.23 9.51 -12.94
CA ALA A 16 -58.47 8.42 -12.25
C ALA A 16 -59.38 7.20 -11.86
N ALA A 17 -58.79 5.99 -11.78
CA ALA A 17 -59.04 4.78 -10.94
C ALA A 17 -60.46 4.29 -10.45
N CYS A 18 -60.74 2.98 -10.60
CA CYS A 18 -61.36 2.02 -9.63
C CYS A 18 -61.60 0.59 -10.25
N SER A 19 -61.99 -0.50 -9.55
CA SER A 19 -61.33 -1.25 -8.44
C SER A 19 -62.07 -2.58 -8.02
N THR A 20 -61.37 -3.74 -8.01
CA THR A 20 -61.62 -4.98 -7.17
C THR A 20 -62.97 -5.77 -7.33
N VAL A 21 -63.30 -6.97 -6.78
CA VAL A 21 -62.91 -7.80 -5.58
C VAL A 21 -63.15 -9.35 -5.74
N ALA A 22 -62.16 -10.20 -5.36
CA ALA A 22 -62.14 -11.56 -4.68
C ALA A 22 -63.15 -12.74 -5.01
N LEU A 23 -63.17 -13.97 -4.40
CA LEU A 23 -62.55 -14.60 -3.19
C LEU A 23 -62.58 -16.19 -3.19
N THR A 24 -61.90 -16.85 -2.21
CA THR A 24 -62.05 -18.26 -1.66
C THR A 24 -61.37 -19.45 -2.39
N ALA A 25 -60.90 -20.58 -1.77
CA ALA A 25 -60.72 -21.03 -0.35
C ALA A 25 -59.55 -22.07 -0.20
N SER A 26 -59.28 -22.58 1.02
CA SER A 26 -58.07 -23.33 1.43
C SER A 26 -58.31 -24.79 1.92
N VAL A 27 -57.26 -25.62 1.94
CA VAL A 27 -57.15 -26.89 2.73
C VAL A 27 -55.71 -27.04 3.25
N ALA A 28 -55.49 -27.74 4.38
CA ALA A 28 -54.16 -28.03 4.93
C ALA A 28 -54.06 -29.44 5.55
N PHE A 29 -52.86 -30.02 5.55
CA PHE A 29 -52.44 -31.20 6.32
C PHE A 29 -50.94 -31.07 6.64
N GLY A 30 -50.48 -31.72 7.72
CA GLY A 30 -49.06 -31.80 8.08
C GLY A 30 -48.73 -33.15 8.71
N ASN A 31 -47.44 -33.50 8.77
CA ASN A 31 -46.95 -34.64 9.53
C ASN A 31 -45.45 -34.49 9.89
N ILE A 32 -44.96 -35.35 10.78
CA ILE A 32 -43.72 -35.19 11.54
C ILE A 32 -42.70 -36.28 11.17
N SER A 33 -41.42 -35.94 10.97
CA SER A 33 -40.24 -36.68 11.52
C SER A 33 -38.90 -36.12 11.05
N SER A 34 -37.85 -36.43 11.83
CA SER A 34 -36.44 -36.11 11.59
C SER A 34 -35.75 -37.09 10.63
N VAL A 35 -34.57 -36.71 10.12
CA VAL A 35 -33.40 -37.60 9.91
C VAL A 35 -32.14 -36.75 9.64
N PHE A 36 -30.96 -37.23 10.05
CA PHE A 36 -29.66 -36.63 9.67
C PHE A 36 -29.33 -36.96 8.21
N GLY A 37 -28.93 -35.96 7.40
CA GLY A 37 -28.54 -36.15 6.01
C GLY A 37 -27.24 -35.40 5.66
N VAL A 38 -26.25 -36.12 5.15
CA VAL A 38 -25.03 -35.53 4.58
C VAL A 38 -25.38 -34.92 3.23
N VAL A 39 -25.14 -33.62 3.06
CA VAL A 39 -25.29 -32.95 1.75
C VAL A 39 -23.99 -33.14 0.96
N GLN A 40 -24.08 -33.88 -0.14
CA GLN A 40 -23.00 -33.95 -1.13
C GLN A 40 -22.97 -32.65 -1.96
N HIS A 41 -21.79 -32.27 -2.44
CA HIS A 41 -21.66 -31.19 -3.42
C HIS A 41 -22.21 -31.65 -4.78
N GLU A 42 -23.49 -31.41 -5.05
CA GLU A 42 -24.02 -31.51 -6.42
C GLU A 42 -23.53 -30.32 -7.25
N SER A 43 -22.81 -30.61 -8.33
CA SER A 43 -22.32 -29.61 -9.27
C SER A 43 -23.45 -29.18 -10.22
N SER A 44 -24.21 -28.15 -9.81
CA SER A 44 -25.21 -27.51 -10.67
C SER A 44 -24.54 -26.88 -11.90
N ASN A 45 -24.46 -27.64 -12.99
CA ASN A 45 -23.77 -27.28 -14.23
C ASN A 45 -24.59 -26.27 -15.05
N THR A 46 -24.76 -25.05 -14.51
CA THR A 46 -25.44 -23.95 -15.19
C THR A 46 -24.53 -23.36 -16.26
N THR A 47 -24.90 -23.56 -17.53
CA THR A 47 -24.33 -22.79 -18.66
C THR A 47 -24.35 -21.30 -18.34
N PRO A 48 -23.28 -20.54 -18.64
CA PRO A 48 -23.22 -19.12 -18.32
C PRO A 48 -24.37 -18.38 -19.02
N ALA A 49 -25.31 -17.86 -18.24
CA ALA A 49 -26.27 -16.89 -18.73
C ALA A 49 -25.49 -15.67 -19.23
N ASN A 50 -25.85 -15.15 -20.42
CA ASN A 50 -25.20 -13.97 -20.98
C ASN A 50 -25.29 -12.81 -19.99
N LEU A 51 -24.18 -12.52 -19.30
CA LEU A 51 -24.05 -11.30 -18.51
C LEU A 51 -24.29 -10.12 -19.44
N PRO A 52 -25.14 -9.15 -19.07
CA PRO A 52 -25.24 -7.92 -19.84
C PRO A 52 -23.87 -7.25 -19.81
N SER A 53 -23.22 -7.14 -20.96
CA SER A 53 -21.99 -6.37 -21.08
C SER A 53 -22.31 -4.94 -20.65
N ALA A 54 -21.86 -4.58 -19.45
CA ALA A 54 -21.84 -3.20 -19.00
C ALA A 54 -20.88 -2.48 -19.95
N ALA A 55 -21.44 -1.81 -20.95
CA ALA A 55 -20.68 -1.18 -22.01
C ALA A 55 -19.75 -0.13 -21.38
N LEU A 56 -18.47 -0.49 -21.26
CA LEU A 56 -17.41 0.42 -20.82
C LEU A 56 -17.53 1.67 -21.70
N ALA A 57 -17.80 2.82 -21.07
CA ALA A 57 -17.80 4.09 -21.76
C ALA A 57 -16.44 4.21 -22.45
N ALA A 58 -16.44 4.40 -23.77
CA ALA A 58 -15.22 4.32 -24.57
C ALA A 58 -14.21 5.33 -24.02
N SER A 59 -13.09 4.83 -23.47
CA SER A 59 -12.07 5.68 -22.84
C SER A 59 -11.66 6.79 -23.79
N SER A 60 -11.56 8.03 -23.32
CA SER A 60 -11.06 9.10 -24.16
C SER A 60 -9.66 8.74 -24.67
N LEU A 61 -9.33 9.11 -25.91
CA LEU A 61 -7.94 9.02 -26.37
C LEU A 61 -7.10 10.21 -25.90
N ILE A 62 -7.70 11.26 -25.31
CA ILE A 62 -6.99 12.39 -24.72
C ILE A 62 -7.15 12.32 -23.20
N ARG A 63 -6.15 11.72 -22.54
CA ARG A 63 -6.10 11.58 -21.08
C ARG A 63 -5.73 12.91 -20.44
N VAL A 64 -6.49 13.32 -19.44
CA VAL A 64 -6.39 14.60 -18.72
C VAL A 64 -6.49 14.36 -17.22
N ASN A 65 -6.08 15.34 -16.42
CA ASN A 65 -6.61 15.45 -15.06
C ASN A 65 -8.11 15.75 -15.18
N GLN A 66 -8.94 14.75 -14.89
CA GLN A 66 -10.40 14.80 -15.08
C GLN A 66 -11.09 15.68 -14.04
N HIS A 67 -10.39 16.14 -13.00
CA HIS A 67 -10.93 17.13 -12.07
C HIS A 67 -10.57 18.56 -12.52
N GLY A 68 -9.27 18.85 -12.69
CA GLY A 68 -8.85 20.15 -13.17
C GLY A 68 -7.38 20.48 -12.93
N TYR A 69 -7.00 21.69 -13.35
CA TYR A 69 -5.62 22.17 -13.32
C TYR A 69 -5.50 23.54 -12.62
N VAL A 70 -4.38 23.77 -11.94
CA VAL A 70 -4.04 25.09 -11.36
C VAL A 70 -3.59 26.05 -12.47
N PRO A 71 -4.00 27.34 -12.49
CA PRO A 71 -3.91 28.16 -13.69
C PRO A 71 -2.48 28.45 -14.13
N ASN A 72 -1.55 28.59 -13.17
CA ASN A 72 -0.13 28.84 -13.44
C ASN A 72 0.74 27.57 -13.44
N ALA A 73 0.17 26.38 -13.22
CA ALA A 73 0.95 25.13 -13.24
C ALA A 73 1.42 24.76 -14.65
N LEU A 74 2.37 23.82 -14.70
CA LEU A 74 2.55 22.92 -15.85
C LEU A 74 1.25 22.14 -16.07
N LYS A 75 0.70 22.19 -17.29
CA LYS A 75 -0.59 21.59 -17.65
C LYS A 75 -0.41 20.75 -18.91
N ARG A 76 -0.49 19.43 -18.73
CA ARG A 76 -0.25 18.44 -19.78
C ARG A 76 -1.33 17.38 -19.82
N ALA A 77 -1.64 16.96 -21.05
CA ALA A 77 -2.52 15.85 -21.37
C ALA A 77 -1.80 14.87 -22.31
N SER A 78 -2.14 13.59 -22.21
CA SER A 78 -1.52 12.51 -22.99
C SER A 78 -2.52 11.99 -24.02
N LEU A 79 -2.25 12.23 -25.30
CA LEU A 79 -3.03 11.75 -26.43
C LEU A 79 -2.48 10.40 -26.90
N VAL A 80 -3.30 9.35 -26.89
CA VAL A 80 -3.00 8.05 -27.51
C VAL A 80 -3.12 8.19 -29.03
N ASN A 81 -1.99 8.14 -29.73
CA ASN A 81 -1.92 8.29 -31.18
C ASN A 81 -0.61 7.70 -31.73
N SER A 82 -0.69 6.98 -32.85
CA SER A 82 0.44 6.30 -33.49
C SER A 82 1.14 7.11 -34.59
N SER A 83 0.87 8.42 -34.68
CA SER A 83 1.50 9.30 -35.67
C SER A 83 2.96 9.59 -35.30
N ASN A 84 3.87 9.41 -36.25
CA ASN A 84 5.26 9.84 -36.11
C ASN A 84 5.46 11.36 -36.38
N SER A 85 4.37 12.13 -36.43
CA SER A 85 4.36 13.57 -36.74
C SER A 85 3.36 14.31 -35.83
N PRO A 86 3.69 15.54 -35.36
CA PRO A 86 2.79 16.38 -34.57
C PRO A 86 1.38 16.53 -35.15
N VAL A 87 0.37 16.52 -34.28
CA VAL A 87 -1.04 16.74 -34.62
C VAL A 87 -1.53 18.04 -33.97
N ALA A 88 -2.38 18.78 -34.69
CA ALA A 88 -2.98 20.01 -34.17
C ALA A 88 -4.00 19.70 -33.05
N TRP A 89 -4.01 20.55 -32.02
CA TRP A 89 -4.94 20.49 -30.88
C TRP A 89 -5.56 21.85 -30.56
N GLN A 90 -6.71 21.82 -29.89
CA GLN A 90 -7.46 22.98 -29.42
C GLN A 90 -7.89 22.78 -27.96
N LEU A 91 -7.60 23.75 -27.10
CA LEU A 91 -8.26 23.91 -25.80
C LEU A 91 -9.52 24.74 -26.02
N ARG A 92 -10.68 24.18 -25.67
CA ARG A 92 -12.00 24.81 -25.80
C ARG A 92 -12.60 25.04 -24.43
N ASN A 93 -13.26 26.18 -24.24
CA ASN A 93 -14.06 26.46 -23.04
C ASN A 93 -15.43 25.74 -23.09
N SER A 94 -16.24 25.93 -22.05
CA SER A 94 -17.61 25.40 -21.94
C SER A 94 -18.60 25.88 -23.01
N SER A 95 -18.32 26.97 -23.74
CA SER A 95 -19.08 27.38 -24.94
C SER A 95 -18.56 26.76 -26.25
N GLY A 96 -17.65 25.78 -26.17
CA GLY A 96 -17.01 25.13 -27.32
C GLY A 96 -16.03 26.03 -28.08
N THR A 97 -15.74 27.23 -27.56
CA THR A 97 -14.88 28.23 -28.18
C THR A 97 -13.41 27.93 -27.90
N THR A 98 -12.60 27.81 -28.95
CA THR A 98 -11.15 27.62 -28.81
C THR A 98 -10.51 28.83 -28.13
N VAL A 99 -9.86 28.62 -26.99
CA VAL A 99 -9.16 29.65 -26.19
C VAL A 99 -7.63 29.53 -26.28
N LEU A 100 -7.11 28.36 -26.64
CA LEU A 100 -5.71 28.14 -27.01
C LEU A 100 -5.64 27.00 -28.03
N SER A 101 -4.62 26.98 -28.88
CA SER A 101 -4.36 25.90 -29.84
C SER A 101 -2.88 25.78 -30.14
N GLY A 102 -2.43 24.59 -30.53
CA GLY A 102 -1.05 24.32 -30.88
C GLY A 102 -0.89 22.99 -31.61
N ASN A 103 0.32 22.45 -31.61
CA ASN A 103 0.61 21.08 -32.05
C ASN A 103 1.16 20.25 -30.89
N THR A 104 0.95 18.94 -30.93
CA THR A 104 1.49 18.00 -29.94
C THR A 104 2.99 17.79 -30.09
N THR A 105 3.72 17.55 -29.00
CA THR A 105 5.01 16.86 -29.08
C THR A 105 4.76 15.36 -29.21
N VAL A 106 5.41 14.68 -30.17
CA VAL A 106 5.39 13.21 -30.24
C VAL A 106 6.24 12.67 -29.08
N PHE A 107 5.67 11.82 -28.23
CA PHE A 107 6.41 11.13 -27.16
C PHE A 107 6.98 9.79 -27.67
N GLY A 108 6.20 9.08 -28.49
CA GLY A 108 6.55 7.74 -28.96
C GLY A 108 5.96 6.66 -28.05
N TYR A 109 6.57 5.47 -28.04
CA TYR A 109 6.08 4.31 -27.29
C TYR A 109 6.45 4.41 -25.80
N ASP A 110 5.44 4.43 -24.93
CA ASP A 110 5.59 4.38 -23.48
C ASP A 110 5.58 2.91 -22.99
N ALA A 111 6.68 2.49 -22.37
CA ALA A 111 6.88 1.07 -22.05
C ALA A 111 6.00 0.53 -20.91
N SER A 112 5.60 1.39 -19.96
CA SER A 112 4.85 0.98 -18.77
C SER A 112 3.33 0.91 -19.02
N SER A 113 2.81 1.60 -20.04
CA SER A 113 1.43 1.47 -20.53
C SER A 113 1.30 0.65 -21.83
N GLY A 114 2.35 0.58 -22.63
CA GLY A 114 2.34 0.03 -24.00
C GLY A 114 1.62 0.89 -25.04
N ASP A 115 1.29 2.14 -24.73
CA ASP A 115 0.66 3.07 -25.67
C ASP A 115 1.72 3.83 -26.49
N THR A 116 1.38 4.17 -27.75
CA THR A 116 2.11 5.23 -28.48
C THR A 116 1.42 6.56 -28.20
N LEU A 117 2.20 7.53 -27.73
CA LEU A 117 1.70 8.75 -27.09
C LEU A 117 2.21 10.04 -27.74
N HIS A 118 1.40 11.07 -27.55
CA HIS A 118 1.65 12.47 -27.86
C HIS A 118 1.37 13.30 -26.60
N ILE A 119 2.20 14.30 -26.31
CA ILE A 119 1.95 15.27 -25.24
C ILE A 119 1.28 16.52 -25.83
N ILE A 120 0.14 16.90 -25.24
CA ILE A 120 -0.46 18.22 -25.40
C ILE A 120 -0.01 19.05 -24.19
N ASP A 121 0.85 20.03 -24.40
CA ASP A 121 1.23 21.00 -23.37
C ASP A 121 0.43 22.30 -23.60
N PHE A 122 -0.40 22.66 -22.62
CA PHE A 122 -1.25 23.86 -22.65
C PHE A 122 -0.97 24.78 -21.45
N SER A 123 0.24 24.67 -20.88
CA SER A 123 0.68 25.43 -19.70
C SER A 123 0.57 26.96 -19.88
N GLY A 124 0.72 27.44 -21.12
CA GLY A 124 0.59 28.86 -21.48
C GLY A 124 -0.83 29.45 -21.39
N TYR A 125 -1.87 28.64 -21.15
CA TYR A 125 -3.20 29.18 -20.80
C TYR A 125 -3.31 29.37 -19.28
N THR A 126 -3.52 30.61 -18.84
CA THR A 126 -3.66 30.98 -17.42
C THR A 126 -5.07 31.47 -17.04
N GLY A 127 -6.02 31.41 -17.98
CA GLY A 127 -7.42 31.75 -17.72
C GLY A 127 -8.10 30.70 -16.84
N THR A 128 -9.12 31.13 -16.09
CA THR A 128 -9.92 30.26 -15.22
C THR A 128 -11.31 29.99 -15.77
N GLY A 129 -11.95 28.93 -15.28
CA GLY A 129 -13.31 28.53 -15.66
C GLY A 129 -13.53 27.04 -15.47
N SER A 130 -14.73 26.58 -15.83
CA SER A 130 -15.12 25.17 -15.72
C SER A 130 -15.42 24.52 -17.07
N SER A 131 -15.36 23.18 -17.08
CA SER A 131 -15.69 22.32 -18.23
C SER A 131 -14.94 22.68 -19.53
N PHE A 132 -13.63 22.94 -19.41
CA PHE A 132 -12.74 22.98 -20.57
C PHE A 132 -12.59 21.59 -21.19
N THR A 133 -12.35 21.51 -22.49
CA THR A 133 -12.02 20.27 -23.19
C THR A 133 -10.83 20.47 -24.14
N LEU A 134 -10.01 19.44 -24.29
CA LEU A 134 -9.00 19.36 -25.34
C LEU A 134 -9.57 18.57 -26.52
N ALA A 135 -9.36 19.07 -27.75
CA ALA A 135 -9.74 18.38 -28.98
C ALA A 135 -8.53 18.23 -29.91
N ALA A 136 -8.23 16.99 -30.31
CA ALA A 136 -7.06 16.64 -31.14
C ALA A 136 -7.30 15.32 -31.90
N ALA A 137 -6.78 15.20 -33.12
CA ALA A 137 -6.92 13.99 -33.96
C ALA A 137 -8.37 13.48 -34.16
N GLY A 138 -9.38 14.37 -34.08
CA GLY A 138 -10.80 14.00 -34.13
C GLY A 138 -11.41 13.57 -32.78
N ASN A 139 -10.59 13.39 -31.74
CA ASN A 139 -11.00 13.05 -30.38
C ASN A 139 -11.25 14.31 -29.53
N VAL A 140 -11.96 14.12 -28.42
CA VAL A 140 -12.16 15.13 -27.36
C VAL A 140 -11.87 14.48 -26.00
N SER A 141 -11.25 15.23 -25.07
CA SER A 141 -11.04 14.80 -23.69
C SER A 141 -12.36 14.77 -22.89
N HIS A 142 -12.31 14.17 -21.71
CA HIS A 142 -13.27 14.54 -20.66
C HIS A 142 -13.22 16.06 -20.38
N PRO A 143 -14.33 16.67 -19.92
CA PRO A 143 -14.29 18.02 -19.37
C PRO A 143 -13.38 18.08 -18.13
N PHE A 144 -12.81 19.25 -17.87
CA PHE A 144 -12.02 19.54 -16.66
C PHE A 144 -12.05 21.04 -16.34
N ASP A 145 -11.78 21.40 -15.09
CA ASP A 145 -11.76 22.80 -14.65
C ASP A 145 -10.35 23.40 -14.67
N ILE A 146 -10.24 24.74 -14.75
CA ILE A 146 -8.99 25.46 -14.51
C ILE A 146 -9.23 26.50 -13.41
N SER A 147 -8.68 26.24 -12.23
CA SER A 147 -8.96 26.99 -11.00
C SER A 147 -7.81 26.92 -10.01
N SER A 148 -7.58 27.98 -9.23
CA SER A 148 -6.64 27.99 -8.10
C SER A 148 -7.17 27.26 -6.85
N THR A 149 -8.22 26.42 -7.01
CA THR A 149 -8.98 25.81 -5.91
C THR A 149 -9.22 24.30 -6.11
N VAL A 150 -8.60 23.69 -7.12
CA VAL A 150 -8.84 22.28 -7.54
C VAL A 150 -8.64 21.30 -6.38
N TYR A 151 -7.62 21.51 -5.55
CA TYR A 151 -7.29 20.59 -4.46
C TYR A 151 -7.93 20.97 -3.12
N ARG A 152 -8.66 22.10 -3.04
CA ARG A 152 -9.11 22.67 -1.76
C ARG A 152 -10.15 21.83 -1.02
N GLN A 153 -11.06 21.17 -1.74
CA GLN A 153 -11.99 20.22 -1.12
C GLN A 153 -11.32 18.85 -0.93
N LEU A 154 -10.48 18.43 -1.88
CA LEU A 154 -9.85 17.11 -1.86
C LEU A 154 -9.01 16.89 -0.59
N LYS A 155 -8.32 17.92 -0.09
CA LYS A 155 -7.56 17.79 1.17
C LYS A 155 -8.44 17.52 2.40
N TYR A 156 -9.68 18.01 2.42
CA TYR A 156 -10.63 17.74 3.52
C TYR A 156 -11.32 16.40 3.34
N ASP A 157 -11.71 16.04 2.11
CA ASP A 157 -12.35 14.76 1.81
C ASP A 157 -11.36 13.59 2.04
N ALA A 158 -10.07 13.78 1.70
CA ALA A 158 -9.00 12.84 1.99
C ALA A 158 -8.71 12.67 3.49
N LEU A 159 -8.98 13.69 4.31
CA LEU A 159 -8.88 13.62 5.77
C LEU A 159 -10.16 13.03 6.42
N ALA A 160 -11.33 13.24 5.82
CA ALA A 160 -12.59 12.65 6.29
C ALA A 160 -12.60 11.11 6.20
N TYR A 161 -11.77 10.53 5.34
CA TYR A 161 -11.46 9.09 5.30
C TYR A 161 -11.14 8.53 6.69
N PHE A 162 -10.24 9.18 7.44
CA PHE A 162 -9.79 8.73 8.76
C PHE A 162 -10.94 8.69 9.76
N TYR A 163 -11.77 9.73 9.80
CA TYR A 163 -12.99 9.76 10.61
C TYR A 163 -13.92 8.57 10.27
N HIS A 164 -14.20 8.32 8.99
CA HIS A 164 -15.02 7.18 8.58
C HIS A 164 -14.43 5.82 8.98
N ASN A 165 -13.10 5.70 8.98
CA ASN A 165 -12.37 4.49 9.35
C ASN A 165 -12.21 4.31 10.87
N ARG A 166 -12.51 5.31 11.72
CA ARG A 166 -12.38 5.16 13.19
C ARG A 166 -13.16 3.95 13.74
N SER A 167 -12.42 3.03 14.36
CA SER A 167 -12.96 1.96 15.21
C SER A 167 -13.37 2.52 16.58
N GLY A 168 -14.29 1.84 17.29
CA GLY A 168 -14.69 2.21 18.64
C GLY A 168 -15.70 3.36 18.76
N ILE A 169 -16.04 4.04 17.66
CA ILE A 169 -16.97 5.19 17.64
C ILE A 169 -18.04 5.03 16.54
N ALA A 170 -19.23 5.57 16.81
CA ALA A 170 -20.31 5.64 15.84
C ALA A 170 -20.07 6.78 14.84
N ILE A 171 -20.31 6.50 13.57
CA ILE A 171 -20.16 7.46 12.47
C ILE A 171 -21.50 8.12 12.23
N THR A 172 -21.61 9.42 12.49
CA THR A 172 -22.87 10.14 12.64
C THR A 172 -22.90 11.42 11.81
N MET A 173 -24.09 11.95 11.51
CA MET A 173 -24.23 13.30 10.96
C MET A 173 -24.00 14.35 12.05
N PRO A 174 -23.42 15.53 11.74
CA PRO A 174 -23.05 16.01 10.41
C PRO A 174 -21.75 15.40 9.85
N TYR A 175 -20.90 14.83 10.71
CA TYR A 175 -19.52 14.43 10.44
C TYR A 175 -19.37 13.47 9.25
N ALA A 176 -20.28 12.50 9.14
CA ALA A 176 -20.30 11.49 8.07
C ALA A 176 -20.60 12.05 6.65
N GLY A 177 -20.97 13.33 6.51
CA GLY A 177 -21.25 14.00 5.23
C GLY A 177 -22.52 13.55 4.50
N ARG A 178 -22.86 12.25 4.56
CA ARG A 178 -24.08 11.64 4.02
C ARG A 178 -24.69 10.66 5.01
N ASN A 179 -26.02 10.56 5.03
CA ASN A 179 -26.72 9.67 5.96
C ASN A 179 -26.48 8.18 5.68
N ASP A 180 -26.23 7.78 4.43
CA ASP A 180 -25.95 6.38 4.05
C ASP A 180 -24.57 5.90 4.53
N LEU A 181 -23.65 6.82 4.84
CA LEU A 181 -22.33 6.54 5.41
C LEU A 181 -22.35 6.42 6.95
N THR A 182 -23.50 6.67 7.60
CA THR A 182 -23.61 6.52 9.05
C THR A 182 -23.60 5.05 9.46
N ARG A 183 -22.95 4.74 10.58
CA ARG A 183 -22.90 3.39 11.16
C ARG A 183 -22.78 3.43 12.68
N PRO A 184 -23.27 2.41 13.41
CA PRO A 184 -22.97 2.24 14.82
C PRO A 184 -21.46 2.12 15.09
N ALA A 185 -21.10 2.17 16.38
CA ALA A 185 -19.74 1.93 16.83
C ALA A 185 -19.36 0.46 16.60
N GLY A 186 -18.42 0.21 15.71
CA GLY A 186 -17.84 -1.11 15.53
C GLY A 186 -16.80 -1.40 16.61
N HIS A 187 -16.72 -2.67 16.99
CA HIS A 187 -15.69 -3.22 17.87
C HIS A 187 -15.64 -2.55 19.26
N ILE A 188 -16.80 -2.46 19.92
CA ILE A 188 -16.95 -2.00 21.33
C ILE A 188 -17.44 -3.09 22.29
N GLY A 189 -17.32 -4.37 21.93
CA GLY A 189 -17.75 -5.51 22.77
C GLY A 189 -19.26 -5.70 22.90
N ILE A 190 -20.06 -5.05 22.03
CA ILE A 190 -21.49 -5.30 21.90
C ILE A 190 -21.71 -6.38 20.84
N ALA A 191 -22.46 -7.43 21.18
CA ALA A 191 -22.74 -8.53 20.26
C ALA A 191 -23.39 -8.03 18.95
N PRO A 192 -22.96 -8.51 17.78
CA PRO A 192 -22.11 -9.68 17.55
C PRO A 192 -20.60 -9.50 17.79
N ASN A 193 -20.07 -8.28 17.94
CA ASN A 193 -18.63 -8.07 18.08
C ASN A 193 -18.06 -8.74 19.34
N ARG A 194 -16.88 -9.36 19.20
CA ARG A 194 -16.13 -10.03 20.29
C ARG A 194 -14.87 -9.26 20.73
N GLY A 195 -14.78 -8.00 20.34
CA GLY A 195 -13.72 -7.05 20.69
C GLY A 195 -14.22 -5.62 20.51
N ASP A 196 -13.43 -4.58 20.75
CA ASP A 196 -11.99 -4.60 21.09
C ASP A 196 -11.72 -4.27 22.58
N THR A 197 -12.76 -4.39 23.44
CA THR A 197 -12.71 -4.02 24.88
C THR A 197 -11.91 -4.99 25.77
N ASN A 198 -11.75 -6.25 25.35
CA ASN A 198 -10.96 -7.26 26.05
C ASN A 198 -10.45 -8.33 25.06
N VAL A 199 -9.48 -7.95 24.23
CA VAL A 199 -8.95 -8.78 23.13
C VAL A 199 -7.85 -9.69 23.66
N PRO A 200 -7.97 -11.03 23.60
CA PRO A 200 -6.94 -11.96 24.03
C PRO A 200 -5.75 -12.01 23.05
N CYS A 201 -4.58 -12.44 23.57
CA CYS A 201 -3.52 -12.98 22.72
C CYS A 201 -4.01 -14.14 21.86
N ALA A 202 -3.61 -14.18 20.58
CA ALA A 202 -3.90 -15.33 19.71
C ALA A 202 -3.28 -16.62 20.27
N GLY A 203 -3.94 -17.75 20.05
CA GLY A 203 -3.45 -19.06 20.51
C GLY A 203 -2.05 -19.38 19.98
N GLY A 204 -1.19 -19.93 20.85
CA GLY A 204 0.19 -20.32 20.50
C GLY A 204 1.22 -19.18 20.46
N THR A 205 0.82 -17.92 20.67
CA THR A 205 1.74 -16.76 20.61
C THR A 205 2.65 -16.58 21.83
N GLY A 206 2.41 -17.32 22.92
CA GLY A 206 3.22 -17.26 24.14
C GLY A 206 2.81 -16.19 25.16
N CYS A 207 1.72 -15.44 24.93
CA CYS A 207 1.10 -14.59 25.94
C CYS A 207 -0.33 -15.06 26.29
N SER A 208 -0.75 -14.75 27.52
CA SER A 208 -1.97 -15.28 28.15
C SER A 208 -2.88 -14.20 28.76
N TYR A 209 -2.64 -12.93 28.43
CA TYR A 209 -3.45 -11.79 28.83
C TYR A 209 -4.37 -11.32 27.70
N SER A 210 -5.23 -10.35 28.03
CA SER A 210 -6.05 -9.59 27.11
C SER A 210 -5.88 -8.08 27.32
N LEU A 211 -6.07 -7.29 26.26
CA LEU A 211 -5.96 -5.83 26.31
C LEU A 211 -7.26 -5.16 25.86
N ASN A 212 -7.55 -3.98 26.40
CA ASN A 212 -8.56 -3.07 25.85
C ASN A 212 -7.89 -2.19 24.80
N VAL A 213 -8.19 -2.45 23.53
CA VAL A 213 -7.57 -1.79 22.36
C VAL A 213 -8.60 -1.08 21.49
N VAL A 214 -9.71 -0.62 22.09
CA VAL A 214 -10.74 0.22 21.44
C VAL A 214 -10.12 1.56 20.95
N GLY A 215 -10.70 2.11 19.88
CA GLY A 215 -10.15 3.26 19.15
C GLY A 215 -9.24 2.83 17.99
N GLY A 216 -8.47 3.78 17.46
CA GLY A 216 -7.68 3.62 16.25
C GLY A 216 -8.53 3.57 14.98
N TRP A 217 -7.88 3.51 13.83
CA TRP A 217 -8.55 3.34 12.53
C TRP A 217 -8.62 1.86 12.14
N TYR A 218 -9.69 1.48 11.43
CA TYR A 218 -9.65 0.32 10.55
C TYR A 218 -8.73 0.65 9.38
N ASP A 219 -7.86 -0.29 9.04
CA ASP A 219 -6.72 -0.02 8.16
C ASP A 219 -7.13 0.16 6.70
N ALA A 220 -7.79 -0.86 6.15
CA ALA A 220 -7.98 -0.99 4.72
C ALA A 220 -9.46 -1.20 4.36
N GLY A 221 -9.76 -2.15 3.48
CA GLY A 221 -11.12 -2.64 3.27
C GLY A 221 -11.62 -3.57 4.39
N ASP A 222 -10.78 -3.87 5.38
CA ASP A 222 -10.98 -4.81 6.48
C ASP A 222 -11.36 -4.14 7.81
N HIS A 223 -11.38 -4.91 8.90
CA HIS A 223 -11.61 -4.40 10.26
C HIS A 223 -10.39 -4.59 11.19
N GLY A 224 -9.24 -4.99 10.66
CA GLY A 224 -7.97 -5.05 11.39
C GLY A 224 -7.38 -3.66 11.63
N LYS A 225 -6.44 -3.60 12.58
CA LYS A 225 -5.73 -2.39 13.00
C LYS A 225 -4.27 -2.75 13.28
N TYR A 226 -3.33 -2.08 12.62
CA TYR A 226 -1.95 -2.56 12.45
C TYR A 226 -0.97 -1.45 12.84
N VAL A 227 -0.12 -1.67 13.83
CA VAL A 227 0.71 -0.61 14.43
C VAL A 227 1.80 -0.12 13.47
N VAL A 228 2.31 -0.98 12.59
CA VAL A 228 3.27 -0.59 11.55
C VAL A 228 2.62 0.31 10.50
N ASN A 229 1.45 -0.07 9.99
CA ASN A 229 0.78 0.70 8.93
C ASN A 229 0.10 1.98 9.46
N GLY A 230 -0.48 1.91 10.67
CA GLY A 230 -0.94 3.06 11.43
C GLY A 230 0.20 4.03 11.77
N GLY A 231 1.41 3.53 12.01
CA GLY A 231 2.61 4.31 12.30
C GLY A 231 2.99 5.28 11.19
N ILE A 232 3.23 4.81 9.97
CA ILE A 232 3.50 5.70 8.81
C ILE A 232 2.30 6.63 8.51
N SER A 233 1.07 6.13 8.70
CA SER A 233 -0.15 6.90 8.44
C SER A 233 -0.26 8.11 9.39
N VAL A 234 -0.16 7.88 10.70
CA VAL A 234 -0.23 8.94 11.71
C VAL A 234 0.98 9.86 11.65
N TRP A 235 2.18 9.32 11.39
CA TRP A 235 3.37 10.13 11.13
C TRP A 235 3.16 11.10 9.97
N THR A 236 2.49 10.67 8.89
CA THR A 236 2.26 11.53 7.72
C THR A 236 1.33 12.71 8.05
N LEU A 237 0.29 12.49 8.88
CA LEU A 237 -0.58 13.57 9.36
C LEU A 237 0.14 14.53 10.32
N LEU A 238 0.98 14.00 11.21
CA LEU A 238 1.78 14.80 12.14
C LEU A 238 2.89 15.59 11.42
N ASN A 239 3.54 15.00 10.42
CA ASN A 239 4.48 15.66 9.52
C ASN A 239 3.79 16.77 8.70
N GLN A 240 2.56 16.55 8.20
CA GLN A 240 1.77 17.61 7.56
C GLN A 240 1.57 18.81 8.50
N TYR A 241 1.24 18.57 9.77
CA TYR A 241 1.15 19.62 10.78
C TYR A 241 2.50 20.32 11.01
N GLU A 242 3.58 19.58 11.30
CA GLU A 242 4.90 20.16 11.60
C GLU A 242 5.50 20.93 10.41
N ARG A 243 5.43 20.36 9.20
CA ARG A 243 5.82 21.05 7.95
C ARG A 243 5.02 22.33 7.75
N ASN A 244 3.73 22.34 8.11
CA ASN A 244 2.90 23.54 8.03
C ASN A 244 3.25 24.61 9.08
N GLN A 245 3.82 24.24 10.24
CA GLN A 245 4.35 25.20 11.23
C GLN A 245 5.70 25.81 10.80
N TYR A 246 6.55 25.06 10.10
CA TYR A 246 7.94 25.47 9.80
C TYR A 246 8.20 25.97 8.37
N PHE A 247 7.42 25.53 7.37
CA PHE A 247 7.59 25.89 5.95
C PHE A 247 6.29 26.28 5.23
N GLY A 248 5.14 25.92 5.81
CA GLY A 248 3.84 26.18 5.21
C GLY A 248 3.29 27.59 5.44
N SER A 249 2.25 27.89 4.68
CA SER A 249 1.34 29.02 4.89
C SER A 249 -0.11 28.58 5.14
N SER A 250 -0.37 27.26 5.08
CA SER A 250 -1.70 26.64 5.21
C SER A 250 -2.02 26.09 6.62
N ALA A 251 -1.22 26.35 7.65
CA ALA A 251 -1.47 25.83 9.01
C ALA A 251 -2.88 26.15 9.54
N ALA A 252 -3.44 27.30 9.17
CA ALA A 252 -4.80 27.72 9.55
C ALA A 252 -5.94 26.97 8.83
N ASP A 253 -5.64 26.13 7.84
CA ASP A 253 -6.59 25.23 7.16
C ASP A 253 -6.81 23.92 7.93
N PHE A 254 -5.94 23.61 8.90
CA PHE A 254 -5.97 22.38 9.70
C PHE A 254 -6.15 22.63 11.20
N GLY A 255 -6.41 23.89 11.58
CA GLY A 255 -6.70 24.31 12.96
C GLY A 255 -8.11 23.89 13.42
N ASP A 256 -8.47 24.37 14.62
CA ASP A 256 -9.77 24.13 15.25
C ASP A 256 -10.94 24.55 14.34
N GLY A 257 -11.93 23.66 14.16
CA GLY A 257 -13.16 23.97 13.42
C GLY A 257 -12.99 24.00 11.90
N ARG A 258 -12.11 23.16 11.35
CA ARG A 258 -11.80 23.06 9.90
C ARG A 258 -12.21 21.76 9.26
N MET A 259 -12.09 20.65 9.97
CA MET A 259 -12.55 19.33 9.56
C MET A 259 -13.94 19.07 10.14
N ASN A 260 -14.69 18.18 9.48
CA ASN A 260 -16.02 17.80 9.90
C ASN A 260 -15.95 16.58 10.85
N ILE A 261 -15.31 16.75 12.02
CA ILE A 261 -15.08 15.67 13.01
C ILE A 261 -15.70 16.00 14.38
N PRO A 262 -16.01 15.00 15.24
CA PRO A 262 -16.65 15.22 16.55
C PRO A 262 -15.88 16.11 17.52
N GLU A 263 -14.56 16.19 17.37
CA GLU A 263 -13.68 16.98 18.24
C GLU A 263 -13.66 18.47 17.89
N ASN A 264 -14.28 18.89 16.78
CA ASN A 264 -14.16 20.27 16.30
C ASN A 264 -14.82 21.29 17.25
N GLY A 265 -14.12 22.41 17.49
CA GLY A 265 -14.47 23.41 18.51
C GLY A 265 -13.86 23.15 19.90
N ASN A 266 -12.83 22.30 20.03
CA ASN A 266 -12.18 21.95 21.30
C ASN A 266 -10.94 22.82 21.65
N GLY A 267 -10.49 23.70 20.75
CA GLY A 267 -9.27 24.51 20.90
C GLY A 267 -7.95 23.84 20.47
N VAL A 268 -8.01 22.64 19.89
CA VAL A 268 -6.88 21.92 19.28
C VAL A 268 -7.03 21.97 17.75
N ALA A 269 -5.95 21.70 17.01
CA ALA A 269 -6.02 21.60 15.56
C ALA A 269 -6.69 20.27 15.16
N ASP A 270 -7.81 20.31 14.40
CA ASP A 270 -8.60 19.10 14.09
C ASP A 270 -7.77 17.94 13.47
N LEU A 271 -6.73 18.28 12.69
CA LEU A 271 -5.78 17.30 12.11
C LEU A 271 -4.99 16.55 13.19
N LEU A 272 -4.69 17.22 14.31
CA LEU A 272 -4.07 16.60 15.48
C LEU A 272 -5.06 15.74 16.25
N ASP A 273 -6.33 16.11 16.37
CA ASP A 273 -7.33 15.25 17.03
C ASP A 273 -7.60 13.95 16.28
N GLU A 274 -7.63 14.00 14.94
CA GLU A 274 -7.68 12.78 14.14
C GLU A 274 -6.41 11.94 14.35
N ALA A 275 -5.21 12.55 14.31
CA ALA A 275 -3.96 11.84 14.59
C ALA A 275 -3.86 11.30 16.04
N ARG A 276 -4.50 11.98 17.01
CA ARG A 276 -4.61 11.52 18.40
C ARG A 276 -5.35 10.21 18.50
N TRP A 277 -6.36 9.99 17.65
CA TRP A 277 -7.19 8.78 17.66
C TRP A 277 -6.38 7.49 17.45
N GLU A 278 -5.40 7.54 16.55
CA GLU A 278 -4.51 6.41 16.26
C GLU A 278 -3.36 6.30 17.28
N LEU A 279 -2.71 7.41 17.66
CA LEU A 279 -1.69 7.41 18.72
C LEU A 279 -2.23 6.76 20.02
N ASP A 280 -3.48 7.06 20.39
CA ASP A 280 -4.08 6.53 21.61
C ASP A 280 -4.46 5.04 21.49
N PHE A 281 -4.60 4.49 20.27
CA PHE A 281 -4.65 3.04 20.00
C PHE A 281 -3.25 2.40 20.03
N MET A 282 -2.25 2.99 19.38
CA MET A 282 -0.87 2.49 19.42
C MET A 282 -0.36 2.40 20.88
N LEU A 283 -0.73 3.37 21.72
CA LEU A 283 -0.47 3.36 23.16
C LEU A 283 -1.21 2.23 23.93
N ARG A 284 -2.36 1.74 23.45
CA ARG A 284 -3.08 0.59 24.02
C ARG A 284 -2.49 -0.75 23.57
N MET A 285 -1.74 -0.77 22.47
CA MET A 285 -1.08 -1.95 21.92
C MET A 285 0.29 -2.24 22.57
N GLN A 286 0.80 -1.37 23.47
CA GLN A 286 2.05 -1.59 24.19
C GLN A 286 1.87 -2.67 25.28
N VAL A 287 2.80 -3.63 25.32
CA VAL A 287 2.82 -4.75 26.26
C VAL A 287 3.04 -4.23 27.69
N PRO A 288 2.15 -4.58 28.64
CA PRO A 288 2.24 -4.09 30.02
C PRO A 288 3.55 -4.45 30.74
N ALA A 289 3.92 -3.64 31.73
CA ALA A 289 5.22 -3.71 32.42
C ALA A 289 5.46 -5.00 33.24
N ASP A 290 4.39 -5.71 33.59
CA ASP A 290 4.38 -6.98 34.32
C ASP A 290 4.41 -8.22 33.40
N GLN A 291 4.35 -8.03 32.08
CA GLN A 291 4.17 -9.10 31.11
C GLN A 291 5.47 -9.45 30.33
N PRO A 292 5.59 -10.68 29.79
CA PRO A 292 6.71 -11.04 28.92
C PRO A 292 6.79 -10.11 27.71
N ARG A 293 7.99 -9.59 27.41
CA ARG A 293 8.24 -8.52 26.42
C ARG A 293 7.62 -7.15 26.77
N ALA A 294 7.44 -6.84 28.06
CA ALA A 294 7.14 -5.51 28.58
C ALA A 294 7.76 -4.36 27.74
N GLY A 295 6.93 -3.39 27.36
CA GLY A 295 7.34 -2.23 26.58
C GLY A 295 7.43 -2.43 25.06
N MET A 296 7.50 -3.68 24.56
CA MET A 296 7.27 -3.95 23.13
C MET A 296 5.82 -3.66 22.75
N VAL A 297 5.50 -3.65 21.46
CA VAL A 297 4.15 -3.32 20.97
C VAL A 297 3.61 -4.44 20.09
N HIS A 298 2.37 -4.87 20.35
CA HIS A 298 1.65 -5.83 19.52
C HIS A 298 1.64 -5.37 18.06
N HIS A 299 2.03 -6.25 17.14
CA HIS A 299 2.21 -5.87 15.73
C HIS A 299 0.92 -5.37 15.08
N LYS A 300 -0.17 -6.09 15.35
CA LYS A 300 -1.50 -5.86 14.81
C LYS A 300 -2.55 -6.57 15.65
N MET A 301 -3.81 -6.17 15.49
CA MET A 301 -4.96 -6.89 16.01
C MET A 301 -6.09 -6.88 14.99
N HIS A 302 -6.77 -8.02 14.85
CA HIS A 302 -7.76 -8.24 13.79
C HIS A 302 -8.60 -9.48 14.10
N ASP A 303 -9.40 -9.91 13.11
CA ASP A 303 -10.25 -11.09 13.18
C ASP A 303 -9.44 -12.38 13.16
N ALA A 304 -9.94 -13.45 13.78
CA ALA A 304 -9.31 -14.77 13.73
C ALA A 304 -9.34 -15.40 12.33
N ASN A 305 -10.29 -15.00 11.48
CA ASN A 305 -10.44 -15.43 10.08
C ASN A 305 -10.94 -14.27 9.22
N TRP A 306 -10.64 -14.28 7.92
CA TRP A 306 -11.09 -13.24 7.00
C TRP A 306 -12.62 -13.22 6.87
N THR A 307 -13.22 -12.06 7.11
CA THR A 307 -14.64 -11.79 6.86
C THR A 307 -14.91 -11.46 5.38
N GLY A 308 -16.08 -11.85 4.88
CA GLY A 308 -16.51 -11.58 3.51
C GLY A 308 -17.12 -10.18 3.32
N ILE A 309 -17.39 -9.83 2.06
CA ILE A 309 -18.08 -8.59 1.67
C ILE A 309 -19.53 -8.93 1.26
N PRO A 310 -20.54 -8.10 1.59
CA PRO A 310 -20.46 -6.87 2.38
C PRO A 310 -20.57 -7.13 3.90
N LEU A 311 -19.95 -6.28 4.71
CA LEU A 311 -20.04 -6.32 6.17
C LEU A 311 -19.89 -4.91 6.76
N ARG A 312 -20.62 -4.61 7.84
CA ARG A 312 -20.49 -3.35 8.59
C ARG A 312 -19.76 -3.63 9.92
N PRO A 313 -18.86 -2.75 10.42
CA PRO A 313 -18.02 -3.05 11.58
C PRO A 313 -18.74 -3.51 12.86
N ASP A 314 -19.93 -3.01 13.15
CA ASP A 314 -20.77 -3.43 14.30
C ASP A 314 -21.48 -4.77 14.10
N GLN A 315 -21.44 -5.33 12.89
CA GLN A 315 -22.03 -6.62 12.53
C GLN A 315 -20.99 -7.75 12.48
N ASP A 316 -19.71 -7.44 12.69
CA ASP A 316 -18.66 -8.45 12.73
C ASP A 316 -18.85 -9.39 13.93
N SER A 317 -18.64 -10.69 13.69
CA SER A 317 -18.90 -11.77 14.63
C SER A 317 -17.68 -12.65 14.92
N GLN A 318 -16.53 -12.35 14.30
CA GLN A 318 -15.29 -13.07 14.52
C GLN A 318 -14.76 -12.88 15.94
N ASP A 319 -13.99 -13.86 16.40
CA ASP A 319 -13.11 -13.68 17.56
C ASP A 319 -11.99 -12.71 17.18
N ARG A 320 -11.80 -11.67 18.01
CA ARG A 320 -10.76 -10.65 17.81
C ARG A 320 -9.51 -11.07 18.57
N VAL A 321 -8.34 -10.94 17.96
CA VAL A 321 -7.08 -11.42 18.56
C VAL A 321 -5.94 -10.43 18.43
N LEU A 322 -5.12 -10.32 19.47
CA LEU A 322 -3.81 -9.66 19.43
C LEU A 322 -2.80 -10.60 18.77
N ARG A 323 -2.09 -10.12 17.75
CA ARG A 323 -0.94 -10.84 17.16
C ARG A 323 0.34 -10.56 17.98
N PRO A 324 1.42 -11.34 17.82
CA PRO A 324 2.65 -11.15 18.60
C PRO A 324 3.20 -9.72 18.53
N PRO A 325 3.90 -9.23 19.56
CA PRO A 325 4.71 -8.03 19.45
C PRO A 325 5.84 -8.20 18.43
N SER A 326 6.12 -7.16 17.64
CA SER A 326 7.24 -7.11 16.69
C SER A 326 8.16 -5.92 16.96
N THR A 327 9.42 -5.99 16.50
CA THR A 327 10.38 -4.90 16.64
C THR A 327 9.97 -3.69 15.79
N ALA A 328 9.51 -3.91 14.55
CA ALA A 328 8.98 -2.86 13.67
C ALA A 328 7.83 -2.07 14.33
N ALA A 329 6.81 -2.76 14.86
CA ALA A 329 5.69 -2.12 15.54
C ALA A 329 6.10 -1.38 16.82
N THR A 330 7.09 -1.92 17.54
CA THR A 330 7.64 -1.27 18.73
C THR A 330 8.36 0.03 18.37
N LEU A 331 9.12 0.04 17.27
CA LEU A 331 9.84 1.22 16.80
C LEU A 331 8.91 2.24 16.14
N ASN A 332 7.85 1.80 15.45
CA ASN A 332 6.77 2.66 14.96
C ASN A 332 6.13 3.46 16.11
N LEU A 333 5.77 2.83 17.24
CA LEU A 333 5.30 3.57 18.43
C LEU A 333 6.41 4.49 18.99
N ALA A 334 7.66 4.03 19.06
CA ALA A 334 8.76 4.84 19.57
C ALA A 334 8.95 6.13 18.77
N ALA A 335 8.81 6.05 17.44
CA ALA A 335 8.88 7.17 16.53
C ALA A 335 7.67 8.11 16.66
N THR A 336 6.45 7.60 16.47
CA THR A 336 5.23 8.42 16.44
C THR A 336 4.87 9.02 17.80
N ALA A 337 5.14 8.31 18.91
CA ALA A 337 4.93 8.86 20.23
C ALA A 337 6.01 9.88 20.63
N ALA A 338 7.25 9.77 20.13
CA ALA A 338 8.22 10.85 20.29
C ALA A 338 7.76 12.12 19.53
N GLN A 339 7.32 11.97 18.27
CA GLN A 339 6.75 13.07 17.49
C GLN A 339 5.52 13.70 18.16
N GLY A 340 4.55 12.90 18.59
CA GLY A 340 3.39 13.37 19.34
C GLY A 340 3.80 14.07 20.64
N SER A 341 4.82 13.59 21.36
CA SER A 341 5.27 14.24 22.59
C SER A 341 5.75 15.67 22.40
N ARG A 342 6.52 15.96 21.33
CA ARG A 342 6.95 17.35 21.05
C ARG A 342 5.80 18.23 20.57
N ILE A 343 4.87 17.71 19.76
CA ILE A 343 3.72 18.45 19.24
C ILE A 343 2.74 18.83 20.37
N TRP A 344 2.35 17.88 21.23
CA TRP A 344 1.40 18.13 22.31
C TRP A 344 2.01 18.82 23.55
N ARG A 345 3.31 19.13 23.56
CA ARG A 345 4.05 19.66 24.73
C ARG A 345 3.40 20.90 25.37
N SER A 346 2.76 21.75 24.59
CA SER A 346 2.02 22.93 25.04
C SER A 346 0.50 22.81 24.93
N LEU A 347 -0.02 21.75 24.28
CA LEU A 347 -1.45 21.53 24.06
C LEU A 347 -2.06 20.65 25.16
N ASP A 348 -1.39 19.55 25.48
CA ASP A 348 -1.74 18.62 26.55
C ASP A 348 -0.44 18.07 27.16
N PRO A 349 0.15 18.76 28.16
CA PRO A 349 1.43 18.37 28.74
C PRO A 349 1.42 16.96 29.38
N ALA A 350 0.26 16.51 29.86
CA ALA A 350 0.11 15.18 30.47
C ALA A 350 0.12 14.08 29.40
N TYR A 351 -0.57 14.29 28.28
CA TYR A 351 -0.52 13.39 27.12
C TYR A 351 0.87 13.39 26.48
N SER A 352 1.51 14.56 26.34
CA SER A 352 2.89 14.73 25.88
C SER A 352 3.90 13.93 26.74
N ALA A 353 3.73 13.93 28.06
CA ALA A 353 4.56 13.14 28.97
C ALA A 353 4.29 11.63 28.87
N ARG A 354 3.01 11.21 28.76
CA ARG A 354 2.62 9.81 28.52
C ARG A 354 3.23 9.27 27.23
N LEU A 355 3.16 10.06 26.14
CA LEU A 355 3.74 9.73 24.84
C LEU A 355 5.28 9.57 24.93
N LEU A 356 5.99 10.49 25.59
CA LEU A 356 7.45 10.34 25.76
C LEU A 356 7.81 9.09 26.58
N SER A 357 7.10 8.84 27.67
CA SER A 357 7.32 7.66 28.51
C SER A 357 7.09 6.36 27.74
N ALA A 358 6.07 6.30 26.89
CA ALA A 358 5.83 5.15 26.02
C ALA A 358 6.92 5.01 24.95
N ALA A 359 7.38 6.11 24.35
CA ALA A 359 8.40 6.13 23.32
C ALA A 359 9.78 5.65 23.80
N GLU A 360 10.25 6.17 24.93
CA GLU A 360 11.54 5.75 25.52
C GLU A 360 11.48 4.30 26.04
N THR A 361 10.32 3.87 26.53
CA THR A 361 10.05 2.47 26.94
C THR A 361 10.08 1.53 25.72
N ALA A 362 9.43 1.92 24.63
CA ALA A 362 9.41 1.15 23.38
C ALA A 362 10.81 1.05 22.77
N TRP A 363 11.57 2.14 22.71
CA TRP A 363 12.97 2.14 22.30
C TRP A 363 13.83 1.16 23.12
N ALA A 364 13.73 1.21 24.45
CA ALA A 364 14.47 0.30 25.32
C ALA A 364 14.09 -1.17 25.08
N ALA A 365 12.78 -1.45 24.93
CA ALA A 365 12.27 -2.80 24.65
C ALA A 365 12.72 -3.32 23.27
N ALA A 366 12.68 -2.49 22.23
CA ALA A 366 13.19 -2.83 20.89
C ALA A 366 14.70 -3.07 20.91
N ARG A 367 15.49 -2.23 21.58
CA ARG A 367 16.94 -2.41 21.72
C ARG A 367 17.32 -3.69 22.48
N ALA A 368 16.47 -4.18 23.38
CA ALA A 368 16.62 -5.48 24.02
C ALA A 368 16.09 -6.66 23.18
N ASN A 369 15.21 -6.40 22.20
CA ASN A 369 14.54 -7.39 21.36
C ASN A 369 14.61 -7.00 19.86
N PRO A 370 15.81 -6.88 19.26
CA PRO A 370 15.97 -6.30 17.92
C PRO A 370 15.49 -7.19 16.77
N ASN A 371 15.33 -8.51 17.01
CA ASN A 371 15.09 -9.51 15.96
C ASN A 371 13.73 -10.20 16.14
N VAL A 372 12.71 -9.48 16.60
CA VAL A 372 11.35 -10.03 16.78
C VAL A 372 10.51 -9.65 15.56
N ILE A 373 10.65 -10.47 14.53
CA ILE A 373 10.12 -10.24 13.19
C ILE A 373 8.65 -10.69 13.08
N ALA A 374 7.84 -9.89 12.38
CA ALA A 374 6.50 -10.29 11.94
C ALA A 374 6.61 -11.14 10.67
N LEU A 375 5.86 -12.25 10.59
CA LEU A 375 6.00 -13.22 9.51
C LEU A 375 4.87 -13.10 8.48
N ASP A 376 5.19 -13.24 7.19
CA ASP A 376 4.17 -13.22 6.12
C ASP A 376 3.21 -14.41 6.15
N SER A 377 3.57 -15.49 6.85
CA SER A 377 2.64 -16.58 7.17
C SER A 377 1.54 -16.18 8.15
N ASP A 378 1.67 -15.05 8.86
CA ASP A 378 0.64 -14.49 9.74
C ASP A 378 -0.37 -13.62 8.96
N GLY A 379 -0.87 -14.12 7.83
CA GLY A 379 -1.81 -13.42 6.93
C GLY A 379 -3.29 -13.85 7.06
N THR A 380 -3.66 -14.54 8.14
CA THR A 380 -5.03 -15.08 8.32
C THR A 380 -5.89 -14.12 9.14
N GLY A 381 -6.96 -13.59 8.53
CA GLY A 381 -7.89 -12.65 9.18
C GLY A 381 -7.40 -11.21 9.30
N GLY A 382 -6.22 -10.92 8.75
CA GLY A 382 -5.65 -9.58 8.63
C GLY A 382 -4.30 -9.63 7.90
N GLY A 383 -3.94 -8.57 7.19
CA GLY A 383 -2.69 -8.48 6.40
C GLY A 383 -1.44 -8.77 7.25
N SER A 384 -0.39 -9.36 6.67
CA SER A 384 0.81 -9.74 7.44
C SER A 384 1.55 -8.51 7.99
N TYR A 385 1.79 -7.52 7.12
CA TYR A 385 2.73 -6.42 7.34
C TYR A 385 4.09 -6.95 7.86
N GLY A 386 4.58 -8.03 7.22
CA GLY A 386 5.86 -8.63 7.56
C GLY A 386 7.01 -7.79 7.04
N ASP A 387 7.92 -7.41 7.93
CA ASP A 387 9.23 -6.85 7.58
C ASP A 387 10.34 -7.67 8.30
N PRO A 388 11.36 -8.14 7.57
CA PRO A 388 12.56 -8.76 8.15
C PRO A 388 13.76 -7.80 8.37
N GLN A 389 13.69 -6.51 8.02
CA GLN A 389 14.81 -5.56 7.98
C GLN A 389 14.58 -4.26 8.79
N VAL A 390 14.21 -4.39 10.07
CA VAL A 390 13.89 -3.29 11.02
C VAL A 390 14.99 -2.23 11.32
N GLY A 391 16.02 -2.13 10.50
CA GLY A 391 17.14 -1.21 10.66
C GLY A 391 16.78 0.25 10.37
N ASP A 392 15.86 0.49 9.44
CA ASP A 392 15.34 1.82 9.15
C ASP A 392 14.35 2.32 10.20
N GLU A 393 13.47 1.48 10.79
CA GLU A 393 12.64 1.94 11.92
C GLU A 393 13.51 2.27 13.14
N PHE A 394 14.65 1.58 13.31
CA PHE A 394 15.62 1.92 14.35
C PHE A 394 16.24 3.30 14.10
N TYR A 395 16.51 3.67 12.84
CA TYR A 395 16.99 5.00 12.47
C TYR A 395 15.91 6.07 12.60
N TRP A 396 14.68 5.79 12.16
CA TRP A 396 13.53 6.69 12.27
C TRP A 396 13.16 6.96 13.74
N ALA A 397 13.00 5.92 14.57
CA ALA A 397 12.74 6.08 16.00
C ALA A 397 13.84 6.86 16.72
N ALA A 398 15.12 6.58 16.42
CA ALA A 398 16.23 7.36 16.96
C ALA A 398 16.19 8.83 16.50
N SER A 399 15.76 9.10 15.27
CA SER A 399 15.60 10.45 14.74
C SER A 399 14.50 11.23 15.45
N GLU A 400 13.31 10.65 15.62
CA GLU A 400 12.20 11.30 16.32
C GLU A 400 12.51 11.52 17.82
N LEU A 401 13.14 10.54 18.48
CA LEU A 401 13.58 10.64 19.87
C LEU A 401 14.70 11.69 20.04
N TYR A 402 15.63 11.79 19.09
CA TYR A 402 16.65 12.84 19.10
C TYR A 402 16.04 14.24 18.98
N ILE A 403 15.15 14.47 18.02
CA ILE A 403 14.47 15.76 17.83
C ILE A 403 13.69 16.15 19.10
N THR A 404 13.00 15.19 19.69
CA THR A 404 12.09 15.41 20.82
C THR A 404 12.82 15.68 22.14
N THR A 405 13.98 15.05 22.36
CA THR A 405 14.69 15.04 23.66
C THR A 405 16.06 15.72 23.65
N GLY A 406 16.71 15.83 22.50
CA GLY A 406 18.09 16.28 22.36
C GLY A 406 19.16 15.34 22.93
N LYS A 407 18.82 14.15 23.45
CA LYS A 407 19.79 13.25 24.10
C LYS A 407 20.84 12.75 23.10
N ALA A 408 22.10 12.72 23.56
CA ALA A 408 23.24 12.34 22.73
C ALA A 408 23.20 10.87 22.27
N GLU A 409 22.59 9.95 23.06
CA GLU A 409 22.49 8.53 22.73
C GLU A 409 21.77 8.29 21.39
N TYR A 410 20.68 9.02 21.14
CA TYR A 410 19.91 8.92 19.90
C TYR A 410 20.68 9.53 18.73
N LYS A 411 21.40 10.65 18.94
CA LYS A 411 22.26 11.24 17.91
C LYS A 411 23.39 10.29 17.51
N SER A 412 24.11 9.73 18.49
CA SER A 412 25.16 8.76 18.22
C SER A 412 24.64 7.51 17.52
N TYR A 413 23.43 7.04 17.85
CA TYR A 413 22.82 5.93 17.15
C TYR A 413 22.48 6.28 15.70
N LEU A 414 21.69 7.33 15.47
CA LEU A 414 21.23 7.69 14.11
C LEU A 414 22.40 8.03 13.18
N GLN A 415 23.51 8.58 13.70
CA GLN A 415 24.72 8.88 12.92
C GLN A 415 25.62 7.65 12.68
N SER A 416 25.41 6.56 13.42
CA SER A 416 26.07 5.26 13.18
C SER A 416 25.27 4.35 12.24
N SER A 417 24.05 4.74 11.87
CA SER A 417 23.17 3.97 11.00
C SER A 417 23.65 3.95 9.55
N SER A 418 23.49 2.81 8.88
CA SER A 418 23.65 2.68 7.43
C SER A 418 22.64 3.50 6.62
N TYR A 419 21.57 3.98 7.26
CA TYR A 419 20.50 4.79 6.67
C TYR A 419 20.63 6.29 6.98
N TYR A 420 21.73 6.71 7.61
CA TYR A 420 21.95 8.11 7.98
C TYR A 420 22.03 9.01 6.74
N GLN A 421 21.13 9.98 6.65
CA GLN A 421 20.98 10.87 5.48
C GLN A 421 20.61 10.12 4.19
N ASP A 422 19.87 9.03 4.28
CA ASP A 422 19.34 8.32 3.11
C ASP A 422 17.87 8.67 2.82
N VAL A 423 17.50 8.58 1.54
CA VAL A 423 16.15 8.60 0.99
C VAL A 423 16.17 7.75 -0.30
N PRO A 424 15.60 6.53 -0.30
CA PRO A 424 15.48 5.71 -1.49
C PRO A 424 14.82 6.46 -2.66
N SER A 425 15.34 6.27 -3.88
CA SER A 425 14.91 7.04 -5.06
C SER A 425 14.58 6.20 -6.30
N ASP A 426 14.88 4.91 -6.27
CA ASP A 426 14.45 3.89 -7.21
C ASP A 426 14.45 2.51 -6.53
N TYR A 427 14.06 1.47 -7.28
CA TYR A 427 14.04 0.08 -6.80
C TYR A 427 15.42 -0.64 -6.89
N SER A 428 16.54 0.08 -6.90
CA SER A 428 17.88 -0.54 -6.99
C SER A 428 18.37 -1.14 -5.67
N SER A 429 17.83 -0.70 -4.53
CA SER A 429 18.25 -1.11 -3.19
C SER A 429 17.08 -1.42 -2.24
N ARG A 430 16.06 -0.57 -2.21
CA ARG A 430 14.84 -0.64 -1.39
C ARG A 430 13.64 -0.09 -2.17
N GLU A 431 12.47 0.00 -1.55
CA GLU A 431 11.32 0.69 -2.12
C GLU A 431 11.54 2.22 -2.15
N PRO A 432 11.11 2.95 -3.20
CA PRO A 432 11.41 4.38 -3.34
C PRO A 432 10.59 5.26 -2.39
N ALA A 433 11.19 6.39 -1.99
CA ALA A 433 10.75 7.32 -0.98
C ALA A 433 10.56 6.68 0.40
N MET A 434 9.39 6.09 0.66
CA MET A 434 9.00 5.50 1.93
C MET A 434 7.77 4.62 1.76
N THR A 435 7.70 3.51 2.50
CA THR A 435 6.53 2.65 2.64
C THR A 435 6.38 2.20 4.10
N TRP A 436 5.39 1.37 4.40
CA TRP A 436 5.15 0.88 5.77
C TRP A 436 6.29 -0.01 6.31
N GLY A 437 7.16 -0.53 5.44
CA GLY A 437 8.34 -1.35 5.76
C GLY A 437 9.59 -0.89 5.02
N THR A 438 9.71 0.42 4.77
CA THR A 438 10.92 1.11 4.29
C THR A 438 10.78 2.55 4.77
N THR A 439 11.36 2.82 5.93
CA THR A 439 10.95 3.91 6.82
C THR A 439 12.04 4.98 7.07
N GLU A 440 13.22 4.85 6.47
CA GLU A 440 14.35 5.73 6.79
C GLU A 440 14.10 7.18 6.40
N ALA A 441 13.40 7.40 5.28
CA ALA A 441 13.08 8.74 4.83
C ALA A 441 12.16 9.46 5.82
N LEU A 442 11.35 8.75 6.62
CA LEU A 442 10.54 9.35 7.68
C LEU A 442 11.45 10.07 8.71
N GLY A 443 12.53 9.40 9.13
CA GLY A 443 13.57 9.97 9.99
C GLY A 443 14.34 11.12 9.32
N THR A 444 14.78 10.93 8.07
CA THR A 444 15.50 11.97 7.30
C THR A 444 14.64 13.22 7.08
N ILE A 445 13.34 13.07 6.83
CA ILE A 445 12.36 14.17 6.70
C ILE A 445 12.22 14.94 8.01
N SER A 446 11.95 14.25 9.13
CA SER A 446 11.79 14.92 10.42
C SER A 446 13.05 15.70 10.83
N LEU A 447 14.24 15.16 10.57
CA LEU A 447 15.53 15.84 10.81
C LEU A 447 15.77 17.05 9.90
N ALA A 448 15.21 17.04 8.68
CA ALA A 448 15.32 18.13 7.71
C ALA A 448 14.29 19.24 7.93
N VAL A 449 13.11 18.90 8.47
CA VAL A 449 11.95 19.80 8.67
C VAL A 449 11.92 20.41 10.07
N VAL A 450 12.02 19.60 11.12
CA VAL A 450 11.80 20.06 12.50
C VAL A 450 13.08 20.68 13.09
N PRO A 451 13.05 21.89 13.68
CA PRO A 451 14.21 22.50 14.31
C PRO A 451 14.81 21.61 15.40
N ASN A 452 16.11 21.28 15.27
CA ASN A 452 16.82 20.37 16.15
C ASN A 452 18.31 20.75 16.26
N ASN A 453 19.07 20.08 17.13
CA ASN A 453 20.47 20.42 17.45
C ASN A 453 21.51 19.86 16.43
N PHE A 454 21.12 19.75 15.16
CA PHE A 454 22.06 19.53 14.05
C PHE A 454 22.85 20.80 13.73
N THR A 455 24.13 20.62 13.44
CA THR A 455 24.97 21.62 12.79
C THR A 455 24.48 21.88 11.36
N SER A 456 24.84 23.03 10.79
CA SER A 456 24.48 23.39 9.41
C SER A 456 24.92 22.35 8.37
N SER A 457 25.99 21.58 8.63
CA SER A 457 26.47 20.51 7.75
C SER A 457 25.59 19.25 7.84
N GLU A 458 25.22 18.85 9.06
CA GLU A 458 24.32 17.71 9.29
C GLU A 458 22.92 17.98 8.71
N LEU A 459 22.40 19.21 8.88
CA LEU A 459 21.14 19.67 8.32
C LEU A 459 21.17 19.79 6.78
N ALA A 460 22.29 20.25 6.21
CA ALA A 460 22.47 20.29 4.77
C ALA A 460 22.50 18.88 4.17
N GLY A 461 23.13 17.90 4.85
CA GLY A 461 23.17 16.51 4.41
C GLY A 461 21.78 15.87 4.27
N VAL A 462 20.95 15.91 5.33
CA VAL A 462 19.57 15.36 5.25
C VAL A 462 18.70 16.05 4.20
N ARG A 463 18.87 17.36 4.00
CA ARG A 463 18.15 18.10 2.93
C ARG A 463 18.65 17.73 1.54
N ASN A 464 19.96 17.55 1.36
CA ASN A 464 20.54 17.13 0.08
C ASN A 464 20.10 15.70 -0.32
N ALA A 465 19.87 14.81 0.63
CA ALA A 465 19.30 13.49 0.38
C ALA A 465 17.89 13.57 -0.24
N ILE A 466 17.00 14.33 0.41
CA ILE A 466 15.63 14.60 -0.06
C ILE A 466 15.64 15.26 -1.44
N ILE A 467 16.51 16.27 -1.65
CA ILE A 467 16.66 16.95 -2.95
C ILE A 467 17.19 16.00 -4.05
N SER A 468 18.08 15.07 -3.71
CA SER A 468 18.61 14.08 -4.65
C SER A 468 17.53 13.10 -5.10
N ALA A 469 16.75 12.54 -4.15
CA ALA A 469 15.62 11.66 -4.47
C ALA A 469 14.52 12.39 -5.26
N ALA A 470 14.18 13.63 -4.88
CA ALA A 470 13.25 14.49 -5.62
C ALA A 470 13.72 14.76 -7.06
N THR A 471 15.03 14.82 -7.31
CA THR A 471 15.57 14.99 -8.66
C THR A 471 15.31 13.75 -9.53
N VAL A 472 15.46 12.54 -8.98
CA VAL A 472 15.09 11.30 -9.68
C VAL A 472 13.59 11.25 -9.97
N PHE A 473 12.74 11.54 -8.98
CA PHE A 473 11.28 11.56 -9.15
C PHE A 473 10.81 12.62 -10.15
N ALA A 474 11.42 13.81 -10.17
CA ALA A 474 11.13 14.84 -11.16
C ALA A 474 11.53 14.38 -12.57
N ASN A 475 12.70 13.75 -12.73
CA ASN A 475 13.14 13.21 -14.00
C ASN A 475 12.18 12.10 -14.52
N ASN A 476 11.65 11.24 -13.65
CA ASN A 476 10.66 10.23 -14.01
C ASN A 476 9.41 10.85 -14.68
N THR A 477 8.92 12.00 -14.20
CA THR A 477 7.77 12.70 -14.83
C THR A 477 8.03 13.19 -16.27
N SER A 478 9.29 13.23 -16.70
CA SER A 478 9.69 13.56 -18.08
C SER A 478 9.91 12.33 -18.97
N THR A 479 10.11 11.15 -18.38
CA THR A 479 10.42 9.88 -19.09
C THR A 479 9.27 8.87 -19.10
N GLN A 480 8.20 9.09 -18.34
CA GLN A 480 6.92 8.37 -18.45
C GLN A 480 5.94 9.21 -19.29
N GLY A 481 5.28 8.61 -20.29
CA GLY A 481 4.39 9.33 -21.22
C GLY A 481 3.05 9.77 -20.62
N TYR A 482 2.72 9.26 -19.43
CA TYR A 482 1.65 9.74 -18.56
C TYR A 482 2.15 10.66 -17.43
N GLY A 483 3.46 10.92 -17.37
CA GLY A 483 4.10 11.92 -16.49
C GLY A 483 4.08 11.59 -14.99
N THR A 484 3.92 10.32 -14.62
CA THR A 484 4.00 9.87 -13.22
C THR A 484 5.45 9.90 -12.70
N PRO A 485 5.69 10.29 -11.42
CA PRO A 485 7.01 10.23 -10.78
C PRO A 485 7.47 8.80 -10.46
N LEU A 486 6.63 7.78 -10.66
CA LEU A 486 6.95 6.37 -10.45
C LEU A 486 7.47 5.72 -11.75
N SER A 487 8.76 5.36 -11.75
CA SER A 487 9.31 4.41 -12.72
C SER A 487 8.99 2.97 -12.29
N ALA A 488 8.67 2.09 -13.24
CA ALA A 488 8.43 0.68 -12.93
C ALA A 488 9.74 -0.08 -12.66
N PRO A 489 9.80 -0.94 -11.62
CA PRO A 489 10.81 -1.99 -11.57
C PRO A 489 10.56 -3.02 -12.69
N SER A 490 11.53 -3.92 -12.91
CA SER A 490 11.45 -4.95 -13.96
C SER A 490 10.29 -5.94 -13.78
N THR A 491 9.75 -6.04 -12.57
CA THR A 491 8.56 -6.83 -12.19
C THR A 491 7.23 -6.16 -12.52
N GLY A 492 7.23 -4.89 -12.96
CA GLY A 492 6.03 -4.08 -13.15
C GLY A 492 5.64 -3.29 -11.90
N TYR A 493 4.47 -2.63 -11.93
CA TYR A 493 3.99 -1.84 -10.79
C TYR A 493 3.58 -2.74 -9.61
N PRO A 494 3.93 -2.39 -8.35
CA PRO A 494 3.60 -3.18 -7.16
C PRO A 494 2.15 -2.98 -6.69
N TRP A 495 1.72 -3.76 -5.69
CA TRP A 495 0.51 -3.46 -4.92
C TRP A 495 0.60 -2.04 -4.36
N GLY A 496 -0.45 -1.24 -4.56
CA GLY A 496 -0.49 0.11 -3.99
C GLY A 496 0.41 1.10 -4.73
N SER A 497 0.70 0.90 -6.02
CA SER A 497 1.54 1.77 -6.86
C SER A 497 1.20 3.26 -6.78
N ASN A 498 -0.08 3.60 -6.55
CA ASN A 498 -0.52 4.99 -6.36
C ASN A 498 0.06 5.63 -5.09
N SER A 499 0.36 4.87 -4.04
CA SER A 499 0.96 5.38 -2.80
C SER A 499 2.41 5.79 -3.00
N PHE A 500 3.18 5.05 -3.79
CA PHE A 500 4.52 5.45 -4.22
C PHE A 500 4.49 6.75 -5.03
N VAL A 501 3.47 6.97 -5.88
CA VAL A 501 3.27 8.25 -6.58
C VAL A 501 3.06 9.40 -5.59
N LEU A 502 2.28 9.17 -4.53
CA LEU A 502 1.99 10.17 -3.48
C LEU A 502 3.21 10.42 -2.57
N ASN A 503 3.92 9.37 -2.14
CA ASN A 503 5.11 9.47 -1.29
C ASN A 503 6.29 10.11 -2.02
N ASN A 504 6.50 9.79 -3.31
CA ASN A 504 7.41 10.56 -4.18
C ASN A 504 6.96 12.04 -4.28
N GLY A 505 5.64 12.29 -4.26
CA GLY A 505 5.04 13.63 -4.19
C GLY A 505 5.40 14.40 -2.91
N ILE A 506 5.47 13.73 -1.75
CA ILE A 506 5.92 14.34 -0.48
C ILE A 506 7.40 14.76 -0.59
N ILE A 507 8.26 13.87 -1.09
CA ILE A 507 9.69 14.16 -1.31
C ILE A 507 9.88 15.34 -2.28
N LEU A 508 9.07 15.41 -3.35
CA LEU A 508 9.05 16.54 -4.28
C LEU A 508 8.59 17.85 -3.62
N GLY A 509 7.55 17.82 -2.78
CA GLY A 509 7.08 18.99 -2.04
C GLY A 509 8.11 19.53 -1.04
N LEU A 510 8.79 18.64 -0.31
CA LEU A 510 9.86 19.02 0.62
C LEU A 510 11.10 19.59 -0.10
N ALA A 511 11.51 18.99 -1.22
CA ALA A 511 12.58 19.54 -2.05
C ALA A 511 12.21 20.91 -2.64
N HIS A 512 10.93 21.16 -2.97
CA HIS A 512 10.44 22.49 -3.33
C HIS A 512 10.55 23.48 -2.17
N ASP A 513 10.10 23.13 -0.95
CA ASP A 513 10.23 24.00 0.23
C ASP A 513 11.70 24.34 0.56
N PHE A 514 12.64 23.41 0.37
CA PHE A 514 14.07 23.63 0.65
C PHE A 514 14.83 24.43 -0.44
N THR A 515 14.30 24.51 -1.67
CA THR A 515 15.04 25.08 -2.81
C THR A 515 14.32 26.21 -3.55
N GLY A 516 13.00 26.34 -3.40
CA GLY A 516 12.15 27.19 -4.25
C GLY A 516 12.07 26.74 -5.72
N ASN A 517 12.63 25.57 -6.08
CA ASN A 517 12.68 25.13 -7.47
C ASN A 517 11.33 24.55 -7.93
N ALA A 518 10.60 25.35 -8.70
CA ALA A 518 9.29 25.00 -9.24
C ALA A 518 9.27 23.72 -10.12
N SER A 519 10.41 23.15 -10.55
CA SER A 519 10.41 21.86 -11.25
C SER A 519 9.84 20.73 -10.38
N TYR A 520 10.13 20.73 -9.06
CA TYR A 520 9.63 19.70 -8.16
C TYR A 520 8.11 19.83 -7.93
N LEU A 521 7.61 21.05 -7.72
CA LEU A 521 6.18 21.32 -7.58
C LEU A 521 5.40 21.00 -8.88
N ASN A 522 5.97 21.28 -10.05
CA ASN A 522 5.37 20.86 -11.31
C ASN A 522 5.33 19.34 -11.42
N ALA A 523 6.42 18.62 -11.12
CA ALA A 523 6.44 17.15 -11.10
C ALA A 523 5.43 16.55 -10.11
N MET A 524 5.26 17.15 -8.93
CA MET A 524 4.24 16.78 -7.95
C MET A 524 2.82 16.93 -8.52
N SER A 525 2.53 18.03 -9.22
CA SER A 525 1.26 18.19 -9.94
C SER A 525 1.10 17.19 -11.08
N GLN A 526 2.18 16.73 -11.73
CA GLN A 526 2.10 15.66 -12.73
C GLN A 526 1.76 14.29 -12.11
N GLY A 527 2.14 14.06 -10.85
CA GLY A 527 1.68 12.92 -10.05
C GLY A 527 0.17 12.97 -9.76
N MET A 528 -0.37 14.13 -9.38
CA MET A 528 -1.83 14.28 -9.21
C MET A 528 -2.60 14.22 -10.54
N ASP A 529 -2.04 14.76 -11.65
CA ASP A 529 -2.64 14.58 -12.98
C ASP A 529 -2.80 13.09 -13.31
N TYR A 530 -1.78 12.27 -13.02
CA TYR A 530 -1.83 10.82 -13.21
C TYR A 530 -2.92 10.17 -12.35
N LEU A 531 -3.01 10.51 -11.06
CA LEU A 531 -3.99 9.92 -10.14
C LEU A 531 -5.44 10.32 -10.46
N LEU A 532 -5.65 11.51 -11.02
CA LEU A 532 -6.96 12.06 -11.38
C LEU A 532 -7.35 11.81 -12.85
N GLY A 533 -6.76 10.81 -13.51
CA GLY A 533 -7.22 10.32 -14.82
C GLY A 533 -6.23 10.41 -15.98
N ARG A 534 -5.10 11.11 -15.83
CA ARG A 534 -4.08 11.18 -16.88
C ARG A 534 -3.16 9.96 -16.86
N ASN A 535 -3.76 8.79 -17.04
CA ASN A 535 -3.09 7.50 -16.99
C ASN A 535 -3.59 6.57 -18.10
N ALA A 536 -2.94 5.40 -18.20
CA ALA A 536 -3.23 4.36 -19.16
C ALA A 536 -4.66 3.77 -19.09
N MET A 537 -5.39 3.99 -17.99
CA MET A 537 -6.75 3.48 -17.76
C MET A 537 -7.87 4.52 -17.93
N ASP A 538 -7.55 5.79 -18.19
CA ASP A 538 -8.52 6.91 -18.22
C ASP A 538 -9.33 7.00 -16.92
N LYS A 539 -8.67 6.73 -15.78
CA LYS A 539 -9.32 6.45 -14.51
C LYS A 539 -8.85 7.42 -13.44
N SER A 540 -9.76 8.20 -12.85
CA SER A 540 -9.45 8.80 -11.55
C SER A 540 -9.48 7.70 -10.49
N TYR A 541 -8.35 7.51 -9.81
CA TYR A 541 -8.20 6.53 -8.73
C TYR A 541 -8.72 7.06 -7.39
N VAL A 542 -9.28 8.28 -7.36
CA VAL A 542 -9.88 8.88 -6.17
C VAL A 542 -11.40 8.83 -6.27
N THR A 543 -12.08 8.46 -5.19
CA THR A 543 -13.55 8.41 -5.14
C THR A 543 -14.15 9.80 -5.23
N GLY A 544 -15.24 9.94 -5.98
CA GLY A 544 -15.97 11.21 -6.12
C GLY A 544 -15.28 12.32 -6.94
N TYR A 545 -14.05 12.10 -7.42
CA TYR A 545 -13.29 13.09 -8.19
C TYR A 545 -13.06 12.64 -9.64
N GLY A 546 -13.29 13.55 -10.59
CA GLY A 546 -13.18 13.29 -12.04
C GLY A 546 -14.41 12.62 -12.66
N GLU A 547 -14.44 12.56 -13.98
CA GLU A 547 -15.58 12.04 -14.78
C GLU A 547 -15.62 10.51 -14.86
N ASN A 548 -14.48 9.83 -14.65
CA ASN A 548 -14.40 8.39 -14.36
C ASN A 548 -13.81 8.18 -12.94
N PRO A 549 -14.54 8.54 -11.87
CA PRO A 549 -14.08 8.43 -10.49
C PRO A 549 -14.01 6.96 -10.06
N LEU A 550 -13.25 6.65 -9.00
CA LEU A 550 -13.30 5.35 -8.36
C LEU A 550 -14.71 5.09 -7.78
N GLN A 551 -15.29 3.91 -8.06
CA GLN A 551 -16.67 3.60 -7.65
C GLN A 551 -16.80 2.37 -6.75
N ASN A 552 -15.97 1.33 -6.93
CA ASN A 552 -16.14 0.02 -6.31
C ASN A 552 -14.86 -0.44 -5.56
N PRO A 553 -14.28 0.36 -4.65
CA PRO A 553 -13.10 -0.04 -3.90
C PRO A 553 -13.36 -1.33 -3.09
N HIS A 554 -12.36 -2.20 -2.95
CA HIS A 554 -12.44 -3.36 -2.07
C HIS A 554 -12.55 -2.88 -0.61
N HIS A 555 -13.78 -2.85 -0.09
CA HIS A 555 -14.07 -2.38 1.27
C HIS A 555 -15.38 -2.93 1.78
N ARG A 556 -15.38 -3.55 2.98
CA ARG A 556 -16.53 -4.28 3.55
C ARG A 556 -17.81 -3.45 3.66
N PHE A 557 -17.72 -2.19 4.12
CA PHE A 557 -18.89 -1.31 4.27
C PHE A 557 -19.28 -0.52 3.00
N TRP A 558 -18.33 -0.02 2.18
CA TRP A 558 -18.62 0.78 0.98
C TRP A 558 -18.95 -0.08 -0.26
N ALA A 559 -19.71 -1.15 -0.03
CA ALA A 559 -19.83 -2.32 -0.89
C ALA A 559 -21.08 -2.31 -1.79
N PHE A 560 -21.51 -1.15 -2.29
CA PHE A 560 -22.71 -1.00 -3.16
C PHE A 560 -22.76 -2.00 -4.33
N GLN A 561 -21.61 -2.36 -4.91
CA GLN A 561 -21.54 -3.34 -6.01
C GLN A 561 -21.89 -4.77 -5.58
N ALA A 562 -21.51 -5.18 -4.36
CA ALA A 562 -21.86 -6.50 -3.81
C ALA A 562 -23.31 -6.51 -3.30
N ASN A 563 -23.79 -5.40 -2.76
CA ASN A 563 -25.18 -5.24 -2.33
C ASN A 563 -25.58 -3.76 -2.36
N GLY A 564 -26.56 -3.39 -3.20
CA GLY A 564 -27.04 -2.00 -3.34
C GLY A 564 -27.73 -1.40 -2.10
N SER A 565 -27.84 -2.15 -0.99
CA SER A 565 -28.25 -1.64 0.32
C SER A 565 -27.09 -1.04 1.13
N PHE A 566 -25.84 -1.33 0.73
CA PHE A 566 -24.63 -0.76 1.32
C PHE A 566 -24.24 0.52 0.57
N PRO A 567 -23.64 1.52 1.24
CA PRO A 567 -23.31 2.79 0.63
C PRO A 567 -22.23 2.65 -0.46
N ARG A 568 -22.19 3.64 -1.36
CA ARG A 568 -20.99 3.95 -2.16
C ARG A 568 -19.97 4.66 -1.27
N PRO A 569 -18.66 4.65 -1.59
CA PRO A 569 -17.68 5.37 -0.79
C PRO A 569 -18.00 6.88 -0.63
N PRO A 570 -17.45 7.55 0.40
CA PRO A 570 -17.33 9.03 0.41
C PRO A 570 -16.45 9.49 -0.75
N ALA A 571 -16.32 10.80 -0.96
CA ALA A 571 -15.27 11.34 -1.80
C ALA A 571 -13.90 11.28 -1.09
N GLY A 572 -12.80 11.36 -1.85
CA GLY A 572 -11.45 11.51 -1.29
C GLY A 572 -10.74 10.23 -0.83
N ALA A 573 -11.28 9.03 -1.06
CA ALA A 573 -10.55 7.78 -0.84
C ALA A 573 -9.72 7.40 -2.09
N VAL A 574 -8.45 7.00 -1.96
CA VAL A 574 -7.59 6.63 -3.09
C VAL A 574 -7.31 5.12 -3.19
N SER A 575 -7.62 4.55 -4.35
CA SER A 575 -7.31 3.16 -4.69
C SER A 575 -5.81 2.91 -4.76
N GLY A 576 -5.38 1.70 -4.37
CA GLY A 576 -3.99 1.26 -4.52
C GLY A 576 -3.46 1.33 -5.96
N GLY A 577 -4.34 1.15 -6.95
CA GLY A 577 -4.01 1.30 -8.36
C GLY A 577 -3.35 0.08 -9.00
N PRO A 578 -2.73 0.25 -10.18
CA PRO A 578 -2.28 -0.87 -11.00
C PRO A 578 -1.21 -1.75 -10.32
N ASN A 579 -1.49 -3.05 -10.20
CA ASN A 579 -0.58 -4.05 -9.63
C ASN A 579 -0.32 -5.17 -10.64
N SER A 580 0.93 -5.28 -11.09
CA SER A 580 1.36 -6.21 -12.14
C SER A 580 1.47 -7.66 -11.67
N ALA A 581 1.47 -7.91 -10.35
CA ALA A 581 1.48 -9.25 -9.78
C ALA A 581 0.09 -9.91 -9.74
N LEU A 582 -1.01 -9.14 -9.94
CA LEU A 582 -2.39 -9.62 -9.98
C LEU A 582 -2.71 -10.60 -8.85
N GLN A 583 -2.54 -10.17 -7.60
CA GLN A 583 -2.53 -11.05 -6.42
C GLN A 583 -3.93 -11.44 -5.91
N ASP A 584 -5.00 -11.09 -6.63
CA ASP A 584 -6.37 -11.53 -6.36
C ASP A 584 -6.97 -12.37 -7.51
N PRO A 585 -7.82 -13.38 -7.22
CA PRO A 585 -8.41 -14.24 -8.25
C PRO A 585 -9.31 -13.50 -9.24
N TYR A 586 -9.92 -12.38 -8.84
CA TYR A 586 -10.80 -11.62 -9.72
C TYR A 586 -10.00 -11.00 -10.86
N ALA A 587 -8.95 -10.24 -10.55
CA ALA A 587 -7.98 -9.66 -11.48
C ALA A 587 -7.36 -10.73 -12.40
N GLN A 588 -6.99 -11.90 -11.86
CA GLN A 588 -6.50 -13.03 -12.66
C GLN A 588 -7.55 -13.56 -13.66
N SER A 589 -8.84 -13.60 -13.27
CA SER A 589 -9.92 -14.18 -14.09
C SER A 589 -10.39 -13.29 -15.25
N ILE A 590 -10.33 -11.95 -15.10
CA ILE A 590 -10.95 -11.01 -16.05
C ILE A 590 -10.07 -10.62 -17.26
N GLY A 591 -9.01 -11.37 -17.54
CA GLY A 591 -8.13 -11.11 -18.68
C GLY A 591 -7.09 -10.00 -18.49
N LEU A 592 -6.79 -9.60 -17.24
CA LEU A 592 -5.60 -8.80 -16.94
C LEU A 592 -4.26 -9.56 -17.10
N PRO A 593 -4.14 -10.91 -17.00
CA PRO A 593 -2.85 -11.58 -17.20
C PRO A 593 -2.16 -11.23 -18.54
N GLY A 594 -0.96 -10.65 -18.46
CA GLY A 594 -0.23 -10.10 -19.61
C GLY A 594 -0.43 -8.58 -19.84
N CYS A 595 -1.14 -7.89 -18.94
CA CYS A 595 -1.26 -6.44 -18.89
C CYS A 595 0.11 -5.73 -18.90
N LYS A 596 0.12 -4.48 -19.37
CA LYS A 596 1.24 -3.54 -19.14
C LYS A 596 1.06 -2.91 -17.76
N ALA A 597 2.15 -2.56 -17.09
CA ALA A 597 2.16 -2.18 -15.68
C ALA A 597 1.08 -1.15 -15.28
N GLN A 598 0.94 -0.05 -16.01
CA GLN A 598 -0.08 0.97 -15.74
C GLN A 598 -1.53 0.54 -16.04
N LYS A 599 -1.73 -0.62 -16.68
CA LYS A 599 -3.03 -1.18 -17.10
C LYS A 599 -3.45 -2.42 -16.30
N CYS A 600 -2.66 -2.84 -15.31
CA CYS A 600 -2.95 -3.98 -14.45
C CYS A 600 -3.93 -3.61 -13.32
N PHE A 601 -5.12 -3.15 -13.67
CA PHE A 601 -6.10 -2.54 -12.74
C PHE A 601 -7.55 -2.87 -13.11
N VAL A 602 -8.44 -2.99 -12.11
CA VAL A 602 -9.89 -2.99 -12.33
C VAL A 602 -10.66 -2.32 -11.20
N ASP A 603 -11.66 -1.49 -11.53
CA ASP A 603 -12.56 -0.89 -10.54
C ASP A 603 -13.68 -1.87 -10.13
N HIS A 604 -13.33 -2.88 -9.32
CA HIS A 604 -14.25 -3.90 -8.85
C HIS A 604 -14.04 -4.27 -7.38
N ILE A 605 -15.15 -4.53 -6.67
CA ILE A 605 -15.23 -4.83 -5.23
C ILE A 605 -14.42 -6.07 -4.83
N GLU A 606 -14.26 -7.03 -5.74
CA GLU A 606 -13.50 -8.28 -5.51
C GLU A 606 -11.99 -8.16 -5.82
N SER A 607 -11.48 -7.02 -6.31
CA SER A 607 -10.05 -6.87 -6.62
C SER A 607 -9.30 -6.13 -5.52
N TRP A 608 -8.99 -6.83 -4.42
CA TRP A 608 -8.18 -6.24 -3.34
C TRP A 608 -6.78 -5.84 -3.82
N SER A 609 -6.14 -6.65 -4.68
CA SER A 609 -4.74 -6.41 -5.08
C SER A 609 -4.53 -5.23 -6.03
N THR A 610 -5.59 -4.73 -6.68
CA THR A 610 -5.55 -3.54 -7.55
C THR A 610 -6.45 -2.39 -7.08
N ASN A 611 -7.42 -2.66 -6.20
CA ASN A 611 -8.53 -1.74 -5.93
C ASN A 611 -8.99 -1.64 -4.47
N GLU A 612 -8.20 -2.14 -3.51
CA GLU A 612 -8.37 -1.78 -2.10
C GLU A 612 -8.07 -0.29 -1.85
N ILE A 613 -8.28 0.16 -0.63
CA ILE A 613 -8.07 1.51 -0.09
C ILE A 613 -7.54 1.36 1.35
N THR A 614 -6.56 2.16 1.80
CA THR A 614 -6.02 2.07 3.18
C THR A 614 -5.47 3.41 3.69
N ILE A 615 -5.41 3.55 5.02
CA ILE A 615 -4.88 4.71 5.76
C ILE A 615 -3.52 5.20 5.26
N ASN A 616 -2.60 4.30 4.89
CA ASN A 616 -1.25 4.66 4.45
C ASN A 616 -1.20 5.20 3.01
N TRP A 617 -2.27 5.06 2.23
CA TRP A 617 -2.42 5.66 0.89
C TRP A 617 -3.23 6.95 0.98
N ASN A 618 -4.21 7.02 1.89
CA ASN A 618 -5.00 8.23 2.12
C ASN A 618 -4.24 9.34 2.89
N ALA A 619 -3.28 8.98 3.75
CA ALA A 619 -2.47 9.97 4.48
C ALA A 619 -1.59 10.81 3.52
N PRO A 620 -0.82 10.22 2.59
CA PRO A 620 -0.05 11.02 1.64
C PRO A 620 -0.93 11.67 0.55
N LEU A 621 -2.14 11.16 0.28
CA LEU A 621 -3.14 11.90 -0.53
C LEU A 621 -3.51 13.23 0.14
N ALA A 622 -3.84 13.20 1.43
CA ALA A 622 -4.16 14.41 2.20
C ALA A 622 -2.98 15.40 2.20
N TRP A 623 -1.75 14.91 2.43
CA TRP A 623 -0.53 15.72 2.39
C TRP A 623 -0.31 16.37 1.02
N VAL A 624 -0.37 15.59 -0.06
CA VAL A 624 -0.13 16.06 -1.44
C VAL A 624 -1.21 17.04 -1.88
N ALA A 625 -2.49 16.77 -1.60
CA ALA A 625 -3.59 17.68 -1.91
C ALA A 625 -3.50 18.99 -1.11
N ALA A 626 -3.14 18.92 0.18
CA ALA A 626 -2.93 20.10 1.02
C ALA A 626 -1.79 20.99 0.51
N TYR A 627 -0.65 20.38 0.17
CA TYR A 627 0.51 21.09 -0.35
C TYR A 627 0.22 21.76 -1.70
N LEU A 628 -0.46 21.06 -2.61
CA LEU A 628 -0.81 21.61 -3.93
C LEU A 628 -1.86 22.72 -3.85
N ASP A 629 -2.78 22.68 -2.89
CA ASP A 629 -3.71 23.80 -2.63
C ASP A 629 -2.98 25.01 -2.03
N GLU A 630 -2.07 24.80 -1.07
CA GLU A 630 -1.23 25.87 -0.51
C GLU A 630 -0.42 26.59 -1.60
N LYS A 631 0.29 25.83 -2.44
CA LYS A 631 1.15 26.40 -3.49
C LYS A 631 0.39 26.78 -4.77
N ALA A 632 -0.93 26.57 -4.85
CA ALA A 632 -1.72 26.88 -6.06
C ALA A 632 -1.61 28.35 -6.50
N GLY A 633 -1.49 29.28 -5.54
CA GLY A 633 -1.25 30.70 -5.79
C GLY A 633 0.23 31.11 -5.92
N ALA A 634 1.16 30.23 -5.53
CA ALA A 634 2.60 30.51 -5.53
C ALA A 634 3.29 30.15 -6.87
N LEU A 635 2.64 29.34 -7.70
CA LEU A 635 3.13 28.98 -9.03
C LEU A 635 3.21 30.20 -9.96
N THR A 636 4.38 30.42 -10.54
CA THR A 636 4.57 31.24 -11.74
C THR A 636 4.34 30.37 -12.99
N PRO A 637 3.76 30.91 -14.08
CA PRO A 637 3.62 30.16 -15.33
C PRO A 637 5.00 29.65 -15.79
N PRO A 638 5.17 28.35 -16.06
CA PRO A 638 6.45 27.82 -16.47
C PRO A 638 6.85 28.45 -17.81
N THR A 639 8.07 28.99 -17.87
CA THR A 639 8.71 29.37 -19.13
C THR A 639 8.60 28.21 -20.12
N ALA A 640 8.25 28.49 -21.37
CA ALA A 640 7.98 27.47 -22.39
C ALA A 640 9.26 26.73 -22.81
N THR A 641 9.73 25.83 -21.95
CA THR A 641 10.88 24.96 -22.18
C THR A 641 10.50 23.88 -23.18
N PRO A 642 11.19 23.77 -24.33
CA PRO A 642 10.95 22.68 -25.27
C PRO A 642 11.14 21.32 -24.58
N ILE A 643 10.16 20.42 -24.70
CA ILE A 643 10.36 19.00 -24.38
C ILE A 643 11.51 18.51 -25.29
N PRO A 644 12.59 17.90 -24.74
CA PRO A 644 13.74 17.51 -25.54
C PRO A 644 13.36 16.56 -26.69
N ALA A 645 13.44 17.04 -27.93
CA ALA A 645 12.94 16.35 -29.11
C ALA A 645 13.90 15.26 -29.64
N THR A 646 14.50 14.47 -28.74
CA THR A 646 15.41 13.37 -29.12
C THR A 646 15.44 12.24 -28.08
N ALA A 647 14.41 11.39 -28.12
CA ALA A 647 14.56 9.97 -27.77
C ALA A 647 14.75 9.17 -29.07
N THR A 648 15.96 9.20 -29.64
CA THR A 648 16.29 8.33 -30.78
C THR A 648 16.23 6.86 -30.35
N PRO A 649 15.50 5.98 -31.06
CA PRO A 649 15.48 4.56 -30.72
C PRO A 649 16.89 3.97 -30.84
N ARG A 650 17.53 3.66 -29.70
CA ARG A 650 18.82 2.96 -29.68
C ARG A 650 18.63 1.55 -30.26
N PRO A 651 19.30 1.17 -31.36
CA PRO A 651 19.22 -0.19 -31.87
C PRO A 651 19.78 -1.20 -30.85
N ALA A 652 19.15 -2.36 -30.76
CA ALA A 652 19.59 -3.45 -29.91
C ALA A 652 20.80 -4.19 -30.54
N THR A 653 21.95 -3.53 -30.58
CA THR A 653 23.22 -4.12 -31.04
C THR A 653 24.10 -4.44 -29.83
N ALA A 654 24.37 -5.72 -29.60
CA ALA A 654 25.31 -6.17 -28.58
C ALA A 654 26.72 -6.29 -29.18
N THR A 655 27.66 -5.51 -28.67
CA THR A 655 29.10 -5.58 -29.02
C THR A 655 29.91 -5.41 -27.73
N PRO A 656 30.89 -6.27 -27.41
CA PRO A 656 31.53 -6.29 -26.10
C PRO A 656 32.54 -5.15 -25.90
N ILE A 657 32.63 -4.65 -24.67
CA ILE A 657 33.64 -3.67 -24.24
C ILE A 657 34.92 -4.41 -23.81
N PRO A 658 36.12 -4.00 -24.24
CA PRO A 658 37.38 -4.60 -23.78
C PRO A 658 37.65 -4.35 -22.29
N ALA A 659 38.13 -5.36 -21.58
CA ALA A 659 38.52 -5.23 -20.18
C ALA A 659 39.96 -4.72 -20.04
N THR A 660 40.11 -3.47 -19.58
CA THR A 660 41.43 -2.91 -19.22
C THR A 660 41.33 -2.08 -17.94
N ALA A 661 41.42 -2.75 -16.79
CA ALA A 661 41.60 -2.11 -15.48
C ALA A 661 42.96 -2.54 -14.90
N THR A 662 43.87 -1.59 -14.72
CA THR A 662 45.16 -1.83 -14.05
C THR A 662 44.99 -1.88 -12.53
N PRO A 663 45.73 -2.77 -11.82
CA PRO A 663 45.54 -2.97 -10.39
C PRO A 663 46.21 -1.89 -9.55
N ILE A 664 45.50 -1.42 -8.51
CA ILE A 664 46.08 -0.67 -7.39
C ILE A 664 46.13 -1.62 -6.18
N GLY A 665 47.31 -1.76 -5.57
CA GLY A 665 47.55 -2.74 -4.51
C GLY A 665 47.04 -2.33 -3.12
N PRO A 666 46.68 -3.29 -2.24
CA PRO A 666 46.19 -3.00 -0.89
C PRO A 666 47.34 -2.85 0.12
N THR A 667 47.35 -1.73 0.85
CA THR A 667 48.19 -1.55 2.05
C THR A 667 47.41 -0.85 3.16
N ALA A 668 46.77 -1.64 4.03
CA ALA A 668 46.19 -1.17 5.29
C ALA A 668 46.32 -2.28 6.34
N THR A 669 47.22 -2.10 7.31
CA THR A 669 47.53 -3.11 8.33
C THR A 669 46.50 -3.05 9.46
N ALA A 670 45.67 -4.09 9.60
CA ALA A 670 44.79 -4.28 10.75
C ALA A 670 45.42 -5.25 11.76
N THR A 671 45.53 -4.84 13.02
CA THR A 671 45.98 -5.69 14.13
C THR A 671 44.84 -6.56 14.67
N PRO A 672 45.08 -7.85 14.99
CA PRO A 672 44.05 -8.73 15.51
C PRO A 672 43.76 -8.48 17.00
N ILE A 673 42.48 -8.32 17.35
CA ILE A 673 41.99 -8.34 18.74
C ILE A 673 41.54 -9.77 19.05
N VAL A 674 41.98 -10.33 20.19
CA VAL A 674 41.69 -11.70 20.61
C VAL A 674 40.58 -11.72 21.68
N PRO A 675 39.40 -12.32 21.41
CA PRO A 675 38.41 -12.61 22.43
C PRO A 675 38.63 -14.03 23.01
N THR A 676 39.30 -14.11 24.16
CA THR A 676 39.47 -15.39 24.88
C THR A 676 38.21 -15.76 25.65
N ALA A 677 37.51 -16.83 25.23
CA ALA A 677 36.39 -17.41 25.96
C ALA A 677 36.62 -18.91 26.21
N THR A 678 36.74 -19.32 27.46
CA THR A 678 36.93 -20.71 27.86
C THR A 678 35.60 -21.43 28.12
N PRO A 679 35.36 -22.62 27.55
CA PRO A 679 34.18 -23.41 27.86
C PRO A 679 34.36 -24.15 29.20
N ARG A 680 33.36 -24.03 30.09
CA ARG A 680 33.22 -24.87 31.30
C ARG A 680 32.08 -25.87 31.07
N PRO A 681 32.27 -27.18 31.30
CA PRO A 681 31.19 -28.15 31.17
C PRO A 681 30.18 -28.01 32.32
N ALA A 682 28.90 -28.18 32.01
CA ALA A 682 27.81 -28.32 32.96
C ALA A 682 27.13 -29.70 32.76
N THR A 683 26.95 -30.44 33.84
CA THR A 683 26.48 -31.84 33.79
C THR A 683 24.97 -31.92 33.59
N ALA A 684 24.52 -32.71 32.62
CA ALA A 684 23.09 -33.01 32.45
C ALA A 684 22.62 -34.10 33.44
N THR A 685 21.40 -33.94 33.98
CA THR A 685 20.65 -34.97 34.69
C THR A 685 19.38 -35.33 33.92
N PRO A 686 18.93 -36.59 33.93
CA PRO A 686 17.86 -37.06 33.05
C PRO A 686 16.46 -36.72 33.57
N VAL A 687 15.55 -36.43 32.64
CA VAL A 687 14.10 -36.33 32.86
C VAL A 687 13.43 -37.50 32.11
N PRO A 688 12.35 -38.13 32.62
CA PRO A 688 11.82 -39.36 32.04
C PRO A 688 11.26 -39.21 30.63
N SER A 689 11.48 -40.23 29.79
CA SER A 689 10.89 -40.33 28.45
C SER A 689 9.47 -40.87 28.51
N ASN A 690 8.50 -40.10 28.00
CA ASN A 690 7.18 -40.60 27.63
C ASN A 690 7.15 -40.77 26.10
N THR A 691 7.34 -42.00 25.62
CA THR A 691 7.25 -42.34 24.19
C THR A 691 5.80 -42.56 23.75
N PRO A 692 5.27 -41.78 22.79
CA PRO A 692 4.14 -42.23 21.98
C PRO A 692 4.56 -43.42 21.13
N VAL A 693 3.66 -44.38 20.92
CA VAL A 693 3.93 -45.56 20.07
C VAL A 693 4.00 -45.12 18.61
N VAL A 694 5.14 -45.36 17.95
CA VAL A 694 5.31 -45.12 16.51
C VAL A 694 4.63 -46.25 15.71
N PRO A 695 3.66 -45.94 14.82
CA PRO A 695 3.15 -46.91 13.86
C PRO A 695 4.20 -47.14 12.77
N THR A 696 4.69 -48.37 12.62
CA THR A 696 5.64 -48.72 11.56
C THR A 696 4.93 -48.88 10.21
N GLN A 697 4.98 -47.88 9.31
CA GLN A 697 4.59 -48.08 7.91
C GLN A 697 5.43 -47.29 6.87
N THR A 698 5.87 -48.05 5.86
CA THR A 698 6.09 -47.67 4.45
C THR A 698 6.89 -46.40 4.12
N ASN A 699 8.15 -46.59 3.70
CA ASN A 699 8.70 -45.79 2.60
C ASN A 699 7.79 -45.96 1.37
N GLY A 700 7.36 -44.87 0.75
CA GLY A 700 6.64 -44.90 -0.54
C GLY A 700 5.41 -43.99 -0.68
N SER A 701 4.92 -43.39 0.42
CA SER A 701 3.81 -42.41 0.40
C SER A 701 4.14 -41.13 -0.38
N CYS A 702 5.41 -40.86 -0.66
CA CYS A 702 5.84 -39.79 -1.55
C CYS A 702 7.08 -40.19 -2.34
N GLN A 703 7.28 -39.53 -3.48
CA GLN A 703 8.47 -39.66 -4.33
C GLN A 703 9.00 -38.27 -4.67
N VAL A 704 10.33 -38.11 -4.71
CA VAL A 704 11.00 -36.84 -5.04
C VAL A 704 11.97 -37.04 -6.20
N SER A 705 11.85 -36.22 -7.24
CA SER A 705 12.88 -36.05 -8.27
C SER A 705 13.71 -34.81 -7.97
N TYR A 706 15.03 -34.90 -8.16
CA TYR A 706 15.99 -33.81 -7.96
C TYR A 706 16.97 -33.76 -9.13
N THR A 707 16.83 -32.76 -9.98
CA THR A 707 17.61 -32.58 -11.21
C THR A 707 18.42 -31.30 -11.13
N VAL A 708 19.74 -31.38 -11.20
CA VAL A 708 20.59 -30.20 -11.40
C VAL A 708 20.50 -29.83 -12.88
N SER A 709 19.85 -28.71 -13.18
CA SER A 709 19.55 -28.27 -14.55
C SER A 709 20.67 -27.46 -15.20
N ASN A 710 21.50 -26.79 -14.39
CA ASN A 710 22.73 -26.12 -14.84
C ASN A 710 23.73 -26.03 -13.68
N GLN A 711 25.04 -26.04 -13.96
CA GLN A 711 26.09 -25.90 -12.94
C GLN A 711 27.33 -25.18 -13.49
N TRP A 712 27.89 -24.29 -12.67
CA TRP A 712 29.14 -23.54 -12.89
C TRP A 712 30.08 -23.71 -11.67
N PRO A 713 31.33 -23.19 -11.68
CA PRO A 713 32.34 -23.53 -10.66
C PRO A 713 32.02 -23.18 -9.20
N THR A 714 31.00 -22.37 -8.94
CA THR A 714 30.62 -21.87 -7.60
C THR A 714 29.13 -21.97 -7.31
N GLY A 715 28.33 -22.54 -8.21
CA GLY A 715 26.87 -22.57 -8.07
C GLY A 715 26.15 -23.40 -9.12
N PHE A 716 24.85 -23.58 -8.93
CA PHE A 716 23.99 -24.40 -9.79
C PHE A 716 22.52 -23.94 -9.72
N THR A 717 21.74 -24.38 -10.70
CA THR A 717 20.27 -24.44 -10.59
C THR A 717 19.82 -25.88 -10.47
N ALA A 718 18.77 -26.13 -9.68
CA ALA A 718 18.15 -27.44 -9.59
C ALA A 718 16.63 -27.34 -9.51
N ASP A 719 15.97 -28.30 -10.13
CA ASP A 719 14.53 -28.45 -10.20
C ASP A 719 14.12 -29.68 -9.40
N VAL A 720 13.15 -29.49 -8.51
CA VAL A 720 12.68 -30.48 -7.54
C VAL A 720 11.20 -30.73 -7.77
N THR A 721 10.81 -31.99 -7.93
CA THR A 721 9.39 -32.38 -8.10
C THR A 721 8.99 -33.38 -7.05
N ILE A 722 7.98 -33.01 -6.26
CA ILE A 722 7.31 -33.84 -5.27
C ILE A 722 6.15 -34.54 -5.96
N LYS A 723 6.01 -35.85 -5.75
CA LYS A 723 4.80 -36.61 -6.06
C LYS A 723 4.22 -37.19 -4.78
N ASN A 724 2.95 -36.89 -4.49
CA ASN A 724 2.21 -37.51 -3.41
C ASN A 724 1.64 -38.86 -3.90
N ASN A 725 2.00 -39.97 -3.24
CA ASN A 725 1.41 -41.30 -3.49
C ASN A 725 0.50 -41.76 -2.34
N GLY A 726 0.44 -41.01 -1.23
CA GLY A 726 -0.42 -41.24 -0.08
C GLY A 726 -1.77 -40.55 -0.20
N ALA A 727 -2.46 -40.37 0.93
CA ALA A 727 -3.70 -39.58 0.99
C ALA A 727 -3.47 -38.12 0.57
N ALA A 728 -4.51 -37.45 0.07
CA ALA A 728 -4.45 -36.04 -0.31
C ALA A 728 -4.01 -35.16 0.87
N ILE A 729 -3.03 -34.28 0.63
CA ILE A 729 -2.55 -33.31 1.63
C ILE A 729 -2.91 -31.89 1.20
N ASN A 730 -3.21 -31.03 2.17
CA ASN A 730 -3.41 -29.61 1.96
C ASN A 730 -2.37 -28.85 2.80
N GLY A 731 -1.39 -28.27 2.11
CA GLY A 731 -0.12 -27.83 2.68
C GLY A 731 0.95 -28.92 2.54
N TRP A 732 2.12 -28.54 2.02
CA TRP A 732 3.29 -29.41 1.97
C TRP A 732 4.56 -28.70 2.44
N ASN A 733 5.41 -29.49 3.10
CA ASN A 733 6.72 -29.17 3.60
C ASN A 733 7.66 -30.28 3.12
N LEU A 734 8.70 -29.93 2.36
CA LEU A 734 9.76 -30.84 1.94
C LEU A 734 11.07 -30.46 2.62
N ALA A 735 11.58 -31.36 3.47
CA ALA A 735 12.82 -31.17 4.20
C ALA A 735 13.92 -32.14 3.75
N TRP A 736 15.16 -31.66 3.64
CA TRP A 736 16.36 -32.45 3.37
C TRP A 736 17.61 -31.81 3.99
N THR A 737 18.73 -32.53 3.94
CA THR A 737 20.04 -32.01 4.35
C THR A 737 21.02 -32.09 3.18
N PHE A 738 21.72 -31.00 2.88
CA PHE A 738 22.82 -31.01 1.93
C PHE A 738 24.06 -31.70 2.51
N ALA A 739 24.71 -32.56 1.72
CA ALA A 739 25.91 -33.29 2.16
C ALA A 739 27.19 -32.44 2.10
N GLY A 740 27.21 -31.34 1.33
CA GLY A 740 28.34 -30.41 1.21
C GLY A 740 28.04 -29.08 1.90
N ASN A 741 28.57 -27.99 1.35
CA ASN A 741 28.37 -26.63 1.85
C ASN A 741 27.35 -25.82 1.04
N GLN A 742 26.43 -26.49 0.33
CA GLN A 742 25.49 -25.81 -0.56
C GLN A 742 24.59 -24.82 0.19
N GLN A 743 24.47 -23.59 -0.31
CA GLN A 743 23.57 -22.55 0.23
C GLN A 743 22.64 -22.04 -0.88
N ILE A 744 21.33 -22.16 -0.70
CA ILE A 744 20.33 -21.70 -1.67
C ILE A 744 20.23 -20.17 -1.59
N SER A 745 20.46 -19.51 -2.73
CA SER A 745 20.43 -18.05 -2.86
C SER A 745 19.12 -17.53 -3.45
N ASN A 746 18.34 -18.37 -4.13
CA ASN A 746 17.01 -18.04 -4.64
C ASN A 746 16.17 -19.33 -4.83
N LEU A 747 14.84 -19.24 -4.67
CA LEU A 747 13.91 -20.36 -4.86
C LEU A 747 12.57 -19.85 -5.40
N TRP A 748 11.96 -20.58 -6.33
CA TRP A 748 10.68 -20.24 -6.95
C TRP A 748 9.67 -21.40 -6.85
N ASN A 749 8.38 -21.05 -6.74
CA ASN A 749 7.24 -21.96 -6.48
C ASN A 749 7.29 -22.68 -5.11
N GLY A 750 8.03 -22.14 -4.14
CA GLY A 750 8.06 -22.59 -2.76
C GLY A 750 8.61 -21.50 -1.84
N ASN A 751 8.44 -21.66 -0.53
CA ASN A 751 8.97 -20.77 0.49
C ASN A 751 10.16 -21.45 1.18
N LEU A 752 11.33 -20.83 1.16
CA LEU A 752 12.60 -21.40 1.64
C LEU A 752 12.85 -21.06 3.12
N SER A 753 13.28 -22.06 3.88
CA SER A 753 14.11 -21.87 5.08
C SER A 753 15.34 -22.78 5.00
N GLN A 754 16.52 -22.24 5.23
CA GLN A 754 17.77 -23.00 5.31
C GLN A 754 18.59 -22.54 6.52
N VAL A 755 19.09 -23.50 7.30
CA VAL A 755 20.00 -23.27 8.44
C VAL A 755 21.20 -24.20 8.30
N GLY A 756 22.33 -23.64 7.87
CA GLY A 756 23.52 -24.42 7.54
C GLY A 756 23.22 -25.42 6.42
N GLN A 757 23.35 -26.72 6.70
CA GLN A 757 23.06 -27.79 5.73
C GLN A 757 21.57 -28.19 5.67
N ALA A 758 20.77 -27.87 6.68
CA ALA A 758 19.37 -28.29 6.75
C ALA A 758 18.49 -27.34 5.95
N VAL A 759 17.68 -27.90 5.04
CA VAL A 759 16.76 -27.17 4.15
C VAL A 759 15.33 -27.64 4.38
N ASN A 760 14.41 -26.67 4.39
CA ASN A 760 12.99 -26.87 4.56
C ASN A 760 12.25 -25.95 3.56
N VAL A 761 11.63 -26.53 2.53
CA VAL A 761 10.82 -25.78 1.55
C VAL A 761 9.35 -26.08 1.77
N THR A 762 8.52 -25.05 1.95
CA THR A 762 7.06 -25.21 2.02
C THR A 762 6.39 -24.74 0.74
N ASN A 763 5.13 -25.13 0.55
CA ASN A 763 4.31 -24.64 -0.56
C ASN A 763 4.12 -23.12 -0.55
N VAL A 764 3.84 -22.56 -1.72
CA VAL A 764 3.22 -21.24 -1.88
C VAL A 764 1.69 -21.39 -1.97
N ASN A 765 0.96 -20.29 -1.88
CA ASN A 765 -0.51 -20.31 -1.66
C ASN A 765 -1.29 -21.06 -2.75
N TRP A 766 -0.78 -21.11 -4.00
CA TRP A 766 -1.44 -21.76 -5.13
C TRP A 766 -1.08 -23.23 -5.36
N ASN A 767 -0.01 -23.77 -4.73
CA ASN A 767 0.42 -25.16 -4.93
C ASN A 767 0.39 -26.05 -3.68
N GLY A 768 -0.26 -25.60 -2.60
CA GLY A 768 -0.35 -26.36 -1.34
C GLY A 768 -1.17 -27.65 -1.40
N TYR A 769 -2.18 -27.74 -2.27
CA TYR A 769 -3.01 -28.93 -2.36
C TYR A 769 -2.39 -30.00 -3.29
N LEU A 770 -2.11 -31.17 -2.72
CA LEU A 770 -1.59 -32.33 -3.44
C LEU A 770 -2.49 -33.55 -3.20
N ALA A 771 -3.39 -33.80 -4.15
CA ALA A 771 -4.18 -35.03 -4.23
C ALA A 771 -3.29 -36.29 -4.37
N THR A 772 -3.84 -37.46 -4.06
CA THR A 772 -3.20 -38.75 -4.32
C THR A 772 -2.84 -38.90 -5.80
N GLY A 773 -1.57 -39.18 -6.09
CA GLY A 773 -0.99 -39.23 -7.43
C GLY A 773 -0.51 -37.88 -7.98
N GLY A 774 -0.88 -36.76 -7.35
CA GLY A 774 -0.58 -35.40 -7.79
C GLY A 774 0.86 -34.95 -7.51
N THR A 775 1.27 -33.87 -8.17
CA THR A 775 2.66 -33.36 -8.17
C THR A 775 2.75 -31.85 -7.96
N ALA A 776 3.76 -31.41 -7.20
CA ALA A 776 4.20 -30.02 -7.13
C ALA A 776 5.67 -29.93 -7.52
N SER A 777 6.05 -28.86 -8.22
CA SER A 777 7.42 -28.62 -8.65
C SER A 777 7.88 -27.22 -8.25
N PHE A 778 9.07 -27.15 -7.66
CA PHE A 778 9.78 -25.92 -7.34
C PHE A 778 11.21 -26.00 -7.90
N GLY A 779 11.83 -24.85 -8.13
CA GLY A 779 13.21 -24.78 -8.58
C GLY A 779 14.00 -23.78 -7.77
N MET A 780 15.31 -23.93 -7.76
CA MET A 780 16.20 -23.15 -6.90
C MET A 780 17.55 -22.87 -7.56
N GLN A 781 18.18 -21.79 -7.12
CA GLN A 781 19.58 -21.47 -7.39
C GLN A 781 20.36 -21.56 -6.08
N ALA A 782 21.53 -22.19 -6.11
CA ALA A 782 22.38 -22.35 -4.93
C ALA A 782 23.87 -22.20 -5.27
N SER A 783 24.64 -21.74 -4.29
CA SER A 783 26.10 -21.70 -4.32
C SER A 783 26.70 -22.97 -3.68
N PHE A 784 27.95 -23.30 -4.01
CA PHE A 784 28.74 -24.36 -3.36
C PHE A 784 30.24 -24.13 -3.58
N SER A 785 31.09 -24.88 -2.88
CA SER A 785 32.50 -25.05 -3.27
C SER A 785 32.98 -26.49 -3.09
N GLY A 786 33.99 -26.90 -3.87
CA GLY A 786 34.43 -28.29 -3.92
C GLY A 786 33.47 -29.16 -4.72
N THR A 787 32.61 -29.93 -4.05
CA THR A 787 31.77 -30.98 -4.67
C THR A 787 30.27 -30.76 -4.42
N ASN A 788 29.50 -30.63 -5.49
CA ASN A 788 28.03 -30.53 -5.41
C ASN A 788 27.37 -31.92 -5.36
N ALA A 789 27.40 -32.57 -4.19
CA ALA A 789 26.70 -33.84 -3.98
C ALA A 789 25.17 -33.64 -3.88
N LYS A 790 24.38 -34.38 -4.69
CA LYS A 790 22.91 -34.40 -4.58
C LYS A 790 22.46 -34.89 -3.19
N PRO A 791 21.34 -34.38 -2.63
CA PRO A 791 20.74 -34.96 -1.42
C PRO A 791 20.31 -36.42 -1.64
N SER A 792 20.49 -37.25 -0.63
CA SER A 792 20.18 -38.70 -0.67
C SER A 792 18.89 -39.10 0.05
N SER A 793 18.23 -38.16 0.74
CA SER A 793 16.96 -38.37 1.44
C SER A 793 16.14 -37.08 1.49
N PHE A 794 14.81 -37.24 1.49
CA PHE A 794 13.83 -36.17 1.61
C PHE A 794 12.65 -36.63 2.47
N ASN A 795 12.07 -35.73 3.25
CA ASN A 795 10.86 -35.97 4.03
C ASN A 795 9.75 -34.99 3.60
N LEU A 796 8.57 -35.50 3.27
CA LEU A 796 7.36 -34.72 2.99
C LEU A 796 6.45 -34.74 4.23
N ASN A 797 6.18 -33.58 4.82
CA ASN A 797 5.40 -33.45 6.07
C ASN A 797 5.89 -34.40 7.20
N GLY A 798 7.20 -34.65 7.26
CA GLY A 798 7.84 -35.57 8.22
C GLY A 798 7.87 -37.06 7.80
N VAL A 799 7.34 -37.43 6.63
CA VAL A 799 7.34 -38.81 6.13
C VAL A 799 8.38 -39.00 5.02
N ALA A 800 9.18 -40.06 5.10
CA ALA A 800 10.27 -40.31 4.17
C ALA A 800 9.80 -40.65 2.74
N CYS A 801 10.34 -39.94 1.75
CA CYS A 801 10.05 -40.17 0.33
C CYS A 801 11.08 -41.09 -0.33
N SER A 802 10.65 -41.84 -1.35
CA SER A 802 11.58 -42.47 -2.28
C SER A 802 12.18 -41.43 -3.24
N LEU A 803 13.41 -41.67 -3.70
CA LEU A 803 13.96 -40.91 -4.83
C LEU A 803 13.39 -41.45 -6.14
N ALA A 804 13.10 -40.56 -7.09
CA ALA A 804 13.06 -40.91 -8.50
C ALA A 804 14.51 -41.09 -9.02
N PRO A 805 14.73 -42.01 -9.98
CA PRO A 805 16.04 -42.19 -10.63
C PRO A 805 16.43 -40.98 -11.51
#